data_AF-A0A7X0STY1-F1
#
_entry.id   AF-A0A7X0STY1-F1
#
_cell.length_a   1.000
_cell.length_b   1.000
_cell.length_c   1.000
_cell.angle_alpha   90.00
_cell.angle_beta   90.00
_cell.angle_gamma   90.00
#
_symmetry.space_group_name_H-M   'P 1'
#
loop_
_entity.id
_entity.type
_entity.pdbx_description
1 polymer ?
#
loop_
_entity_poly.entity_id
_entity_poly.type
_entity_poly.pdbx_seq_one_letter_code
_entity_poly.pdbx_strand_id
1 'polypeptide(L)'
;MKLLSSKPARWGTWTVAVALACSPLSVIGPAQASAFTSSDADTAIKAFNSAFWDSSAKYFWANSGHGNSYQGFWVEAELWETVMDAYLNTSDPSLKASLRTQIDDVFDGTVAKYGEDWTNNHFNDDIMWWAMASARAYAITKEQRYLDKAKYYFDFVYDTQWSDDFANGGIWWMNSDHSTKNACINFPAAEAAIFLYNDTKDEHYLDAAAKIFRWGKTMLTDGNGKVFDRIEVKNGAVPDATHYNQGTFIGAAVGLYQVTGNSVYLDDAVKAAEFTKSHLVDASGLLRFEGPNGDLKGGKTILMRNLAYLQKAVDETGGAYQAFGTELNDWLAFNTETAWSNRGSSNLADGNWAGQLLAGTFDSWGASGAVEALNVIKPQTAELHVADKDPYSKVEAESFNTGTGFLLEGSPEGTMQLSGIQSGFYAAYKNVDFGTTGAAGFIARAASGTGGGQIEIRLDSPDGPKVGTVDVTGTGGWNNNADFPAALSDDQGQPVTVTGKHDVYLLFNKTNDPYLFNLNWFKFTAGDPTRTDAYARLSAGNFDDSSGLNKNADNGYLDTIHDGAYASYKGIDFGTGAAGVTVRVSSGNQGGSIELKLDSPDGPTVGTVNIPAQGGWDDWSEIMAAIDDTQAAGVHDLYLIFHGADGSDYPCNLDWFSFTTVKGKEQDASGKIEAESYSTGVQFGTENGGGQTYLAGIYGPNNPYAVYNYINFGDAGPAKLYVNAASDTQGGTIEARLDSLNGPLISSVNVTGTGGWQTFQVFSGDVATPVTGKHIVYLLFKGSDYLFNLDKFTFGDPDVLTKPDEPPTPPTDSVAPGEVEHVQTIREDDQIRLTWDGPYDIDGTKTIITVLQNGQQIGEPAIVNRGIQTALLSGLAVDEDYTIVFRNVDTSGNVSQGLSIETKNGPSFSLASGGKAVKEGSSIGDGTPLSFQVTDGVSEIVSAVVTLDGKDYPASGGKTTIDLAGNLGDKTAVVELTDRAGNRVRATLAFHVVTSLDDIGRLLSRYAESGDLTGPLVPQLTNALDQARQQLDKGSKEQAVKHMEDFIKHLNNKALSDLVSAAAKTALNADAQSLLSAWK
;
A
#
# COMPACT_ATOMS: atom_id res chain seq x y z
N MET A 1 42.67 -71.16 35.78
CA MET A 1 42.66 -72.59 36.17
C MET A 1 42.60 -73.43 34.90
N LYS A 2 43.68 -74.16 34.60
CA LYS A 2 43.81 -75.29 33.63
C LYS A 2 43.67 -74.99 32.11
N LEU A 3 44.70 -75.22 31.28
CA LEU A 3 45.42 -76.47 30.92
C LEU A 3 44.69 -77.20 29.77
N LEU A 4 45.33 -77.52 28.64
CA LEU A 4 46.78 -77.60 28.35
C LEU A 4 47.06 -76.95 26.98
N SER A 5 47.69 -75.78 26.91
CA SER A 5 49.10 -75.42 27.14
C SER A 5 49.97 -75.46 25.87
N SER A 6 50.63 -74.33 25.63
CA SER A 6 51.93 -74.12 24.99
C SER A 6 52.14 -74.57 23.54
N LYS A 7 52.42 -73.62 22.65
CA LYS A 7 53.80 -73.23 22.26
C LYS A 7 53.78 -72.07 21.24
N PRO A 8 54.83 -71.23 21.20
CA PRO A 8 54.95 -70.09 20.27
C PRO A 8 55.87 -70.40 19.07
N ALA A 9 55.81 -69.58 18.01
CA ALA A 9 56.91 -68.70 17.57
C ALA A 9 56.80 -68.24 16.09
N ARG A 10 56.95 -66.91 15.92
CA ARG A 10 57.60 -66.15 14.81
C ARG A 10 57.03 -66.22 13.38
N TRP A 11 57.01 -65.16 12.57
CA TRP A 11 56.98 -63.68 12.68
C TRP A 11 56.97 -63.19 11.22
N GLY A 12 56.13 -62.22 10.88
CA GLY A 12 56.13 -61.53 9.58
C GLY A 12 55.56 -60.14 9.77
N THR A 13 56.41 -59.13 9.63
CA THR A 13 56.17 -57.71 9.94
C THR A 13 55.97 -56.88 8.68
N TRP A 14 54.91 -56.08 8.65
CA TRP A 14 54.88 -54.77 7.98
C TRP A 14 54.13 -53.79 8.88
N THR A 15 54.80 -52.71 9.25
CA THR A 15 54.35 -51.68 10.20
C THR A 15 53.90 -50.46 9.40
N VAL A 16 52.69 -49.97 9.61
CA VAL A 16 52.31 -48.59 9.27
C VAL A 16 51.56 -48.01 10.46
N ALA A 17 52.12 -46.92 10.99
CA ALA A 17 51.63 -46.17 12.12
C ALA A 17 50.39 -45.35 11.75
N VAL A 18 49.34 -45.43 12.57
CA VAL A 18 48.17 -44.55 12.50
C VAL A 18 48.52 -43.27 13.28
N ALA A 19 48.64 -42.16 12.57
CA ALA A 19 48.70 -40.82 13.15
C ALA A 19 47.27 -40.29 13.32
N LEU A 20 46.93 -39.83 14.53
CA LEU A 20 45.75 -39.02 14.81
C LEU A 20 45.84 -37.71 14.02
N ALA A 21 44.92 -37.49 13.09
CA ALA A 21 44.65 -36.17 12.52
C ALA A 21 43.43 -35.59 13.23
N CYS A 22 43.66 -34.59 14.08
CA CYS A 22 42.62 -33.64 14.44
C CYS A 22 42.31 -32.79 13.19
N SER A 23 41.15 -32.98 12.59
CA SER A 23 40.62 -32.01 11.63
C SER A 23 40.14 -30.79 12.40
N PRO A 24 40.53 -29.56 12.02
CA PRO A 24 39.95 -28.37 12.63
C PRO A 24 38.45 -28.32 12.30
N LEU A 25 37.65 -27.93 13.29
CA LEU A 25 36.27 -27.46 13.10
C LEU A 25 36.28 -26.40 11.99
N SER A 26 35.81 -26.77 10.80
CA SER A 26 35.49 -25.82 9.75
C SER A 26 34.26 -25.05 10.23
N VAL A 27 34.49 -23.83 10.67
CA VAL A 27 33.43 -22.81 10.76
C VAL A 27 32.82 -22.74 9.35
N ILE A 28 31.57 -23.18 9.22
CA ILE A 28 30.81 -23.05 7.98
C ILE A 28 30.57 -21.56 7.81
N GLY A 29 31.33 -20.92 6.93
CA GLY A 29 31.03 -19.57 6.46
C GLY A 29 29.74 -19.60 5.62
N PRO A 30 29.07 -18.44 5.47
CA PRO A 30 27.85 -18.31 4.68
C PRO A 30 28.04 -18.84 3.25
N ALA A 31 27.02 -19.50 2.71
CA ALA A 31 27.06 -20.11 1.40
C ALA A 31 27.01 -19.01 0.32
N GLN A 32 28.08 -18.87 -0.47
CA GLN A 32 28.08 -17.98 -1.62
C GLN A 32 27.42 -18.68 -2.81
N ALA A 33 26.38 -18.06 -3.38
CA ALA A 33 25.83 -18.47 -4.68
C ALA A 33 26.59 -17.75 -5.81
N SER A 34 26.83 -18.45 -6.92
CA SER A 34 27.36 -17.81 -8.13
C SER A 34 26.29 -16.93 -8.76
N ALA A 35 26.69 -15.75 -9.26
CA ALA A 35 25.82 -14.86 -10.03
C ALA A 35 24.98 -15.63 -11.07
N PHE A 36 23.66 -15.41 -11.06
CA PHE A 36 22.75 -15.91 -12.07
C PHE A 36 23.18 -15.38 -13.45
N THR A 37 22.79 -16.09 -14.48
CA THR A 37 23.21 -15.83 -15.84
C THR A 37 22.03 -15.43 -16.70
N SER A 38 22.29 -14.78 -17.83
CA SER A 38 21.24 -14.57 -18.85
C SER A 38 20.62 -15.89 -19.33
N SER A 39 21.37 -17.00 -19.31
CA SER A 39 20.82 -18.33 -19.59
C SER A 39 19.88 -18.87 -18.51
N ASP A 40 19.99 -18.42 -17.26
CA ASP A 40 19.04 -18.76 -16.20
C ASP A 40 17.68 -18.10 -16.46
N ALA A 41 17.68 -16.84 -16.92
CA ALA A 41 16.46 -16.13 -17.31
C ALA A 41 15.73 -16.82 -18.48
N ASP A 42 16.47 -17.23 -19.52
CA ASP A 42 15.93 -18.02 -20.63
C ASP A 42 15.36 -19.37 -20.14
N THR A 43 16.04 -20.01 -19.19
CA THR A 43 15.60 -21.29 -18.60
C THR A 43 14.31 -21.11 -17.81
N ALA A 44 14.21 -20.04 -17.01
CA ALA A 44 13.06 -19.72 -16.19
C ALA A 44 11.81 -19.48 -17.03
N ILE A 45 11.88 -18.61 -18.06
CA ILE A 45 10.70 -18.34 -18.92
C ILE A 45 10.29 -19.55 -19.76
N LYS A 46 11.25 -20.36 -20.22
CA LYS A 46 10.96 -21.63 -20.92
C LYS A 46 10.23 -22.61 -20.00
N ALA A 47 10.69 -22.75 -18.74
CA ALA A 47 10.03 -23.60 -17.75
C ALA A 47 8.63 -23.08 -17.39
N PHE A 48 8.50 -21.77 -17.20
CA PHE A 48 7.22 -21.11 -16.91
C PHE A 48 6.20 -21.35 -18.03
N ASN A 49 6.56 -21.08 -19.29
CA ASN A 49 5.69 -21.35 -20.43
C ASN A 49 5.36 -22.84 -20.54
N SER A 50 6.32 -23.74 -20.34
CA SER A 50 6.06 -25.19 -20.35
C SER A 50 5.06 -25.62 -19.27
N ALA A 51 5.02 -24.91 -18.14
CA ALA A 51 4.15 -25.25 -17.02
C ALA A 51 2.77 -24.58 -17.10
N PHE A 52 2.66 -23.39 -17.71
CA PHE A 52 1.46 -22.57 -17.58
C PHE A 52 0.86 -22.07 -18.91
N TRP A 53 1.61 -22.01 -20.01
CA TRP A 53 1.11 -21.46 -21.26
C TRP A 53 0.25 -22.45 -22.04
N ASP A 54 -1.00 -22.11 -22.34
CA ASP A 54 -1.85 -22.83 -23.29
C ASP A 54 -1.84 -22.12 -24.65
N SER A 55 -1.11 -22.68 -25.61
CA SER A 55 -1.04 -22.13 -26.97
C SER A 55 -2.33 -22.27 -27.79
N SER A 56 -3.27 -23.11 -27.36
CA SER A 56 -4.56 -23.28 -28.04
C SER A 56 -5.56 -22.21 -27.61
N ALA A 57 -5.67 -21.97 -26.30
CA ALA A 57 -6.48 -20.87 -25.77
C ALA A 57 -5.78 -19.51 -25.86
N LYS A 58 -4.46 -19.51 -26.05
CA LYS A 58 -3.57 -18.35 -25.99
C LYS A 58 -3.68 -17.62 -24.65
N TYR A 59 -3.61 -18.37 -23.56
CA TYR A 59 -3.86 -17.89 -22.21
C TYR A 59 -3.06 -18.69 -21.18
N PHE A 60 -2.68 -18.10 -20.05
CA PHE A 60 -2.01 -18.83 -18.97
C PHE A 60 -2.99 -19.59 -18.06
N TRP A 61 -2.65 -20.84 -17.74
CA TRP A 61 -3.28 -21.58 -16.65
C TRP A 61 -2.97 -20.91 -15.31
N ALA A 62 -3.94 -20.92 -14.38
CA ALA A 62 -3.72 -20.40 -13.04
C ALA A 62 -2.68 -21.22 -12.26
N ASN A 63 -2.54 -22.51 -12.59
CA ASN A 63 -1.60 -23.40 -11.90
C ASN A 63 -1.15 -24.58 -12.79
N SER A 64 -0.10 -25.29 -12.34
CA SER A 64 0.57 -26.36 -13.10
C SER A 64 -0.22 -27.67 -13.17
N GLY A 65 -1.38 -27.76 -12.51
CA GLY A 65 -2.30 -28.89 -12.57
C GLY A 65 -3.30 -28.83 -13.72
N HIS A 66 -3.35 -27.70 -14.45
CA HIS A 66 -4.15 -27.50 -15.68
C HIS A 66 -5.65 -27.85 -15.53
N GLY A 67 -6.25 -27.60 -14.36
CA GLY A 67 -7.68 -27.80 -14.14
C GLY A 67 -8.57 -26.90 -15.00
N ASN A 68 -9.82 -26.63 -14.60
CA ASN A 68 -10.75 -25.79 -15.38
C ASN A 68 -10.51 -24.26 -15.25
N SER A 69 -9.37 -23.83 -14.71
CA SER A 69 -9.14 -22.42 -14.33
C SER A 69 -7.91 -21.83 -15.00
N TYR A 70 -8.16 -20.94 -15.95
CA TYR A 70 -7.17 -19.98 -16.45
C TYR A 70 -6.95 -18.84 -15.44
N GLN A 71 -5.88 -18.09 -15.63
CA GLN A 71 -5.53 -16.95 -14.78
C GLN A 71 -6.61 -15.85 -14.80
N GLY A 72 -6.67 -15.07 -13.71
CA GLY A 72 -7.53 -13.89 -13.59
C GLY A 72 -7.20 -12.82 -14.63
N PHE A 73 -8.19 -11.97 -14.96
CA PHE A 73 -8.09 -11.01 -16.05
C PHE A 73 -6.96 -9.99 -15.84
N TRP A 74 -6.86 -9.39 -14.66
CA TRP A 74 -5.81 -8.41 -14.37
C TRP A 74 -4.42 -9.05 -14.29
N VAL A 75 -4.29 -10.22 -13.65
CA VAL A 75 -3.01 -10.95 -13.56
C VAL A 75 -2.50 -11.38 -14.95
N GLU A 76 -3.39 -11.70 -15.89
CA GLU A 76 -2.98 -12.04 -17.26
C GLU A 76 -2.25 -10.87 -17.95
N ALA A 77 -2.61 -9.62 -17.66
CA ALA A 77 -1.86 -8.45 -18.15
C ALA A 77 -0.44 -8.41 -17.57
N GLU A 78 -0.27 -8.77 -16.30
CA GLU A 78 1.05 -8.81 -15.65
C GLU A 78 1.94 -9.94 -16.15
N LEU A 79 1.33 -11.10 -16.48
CA LEU A 79 2.03 -12.19 -17.17
C LEU A 79 2.35 -11.82 -18.62
N TRP A 80 1.51 -11.02 -19.27
CA TRP A 80 1.80 -10.47 -20.59
C TRP A 80 3.03 -9.57 -20.56
N GLU A 81 3.12 -8.68 -19.57
CA GLU A 81 4.31 -7.87 -19.31
C GLU A 81 5.54 -8.74 -18.99
N THR A 82 5.40 -9.81 -18.21
CA THR A 82 6.50 -10.76 -17.95
C THR A 82 7.05 -11.37 -19.25
N VAL A 83 6.19 -11.69 -20.21
CA VAL A 83 6.59 -12.16 -21.56
C VAL A 83 7.33 -11.06 -22.33
N MET A 84 6.89 -9.81 -22.22
CA MET A 84 7.56 -8.66 -22.83
C MET A 84 8.96 -8.43 -22.25
N ASP A 85 9.11 -8.52 -20.93
CA ASP A 85 10.40 -8.36 -20.24
C ASP A 85 11.38 -9.48 -20.62
N ALA A 86 10.90 -10.72 -20.69
CA ALA A 86 11.69 -11.83 -21.21
C ALA A 86 12.09 -11.65 -22.69
N TYR A 87 11.19 -11.10 -23.53
CA TYR A 87 11.50 -10.78 -24.93
C TYR A 87 12.60 -9.73 -25.04
N LEU A 88 12.54 -8.67 -24.21
CA LEU A 88 13.53 -7.60 -24.20
C LEU A 88 14.90 -8.12 -23.74
N ASN A 89 14.93 -8.96 -22.71
CA ASN A 89 16.14 -9.50 -22.12
C ASN A 89 16.85 -10.55 -23.00
N THR A 90 16.11 -11.51 -23.56
CA THR A 90 16.74 -12.68 -24.19
C THR A 90 17.60 -12.33 -25.40
N SER A 91 18.73 -13.03 -25.51
CA SER A 91 19.63 -13.02 -26.66
C SER A 91 19.51 -14.27 -27.55
N ASP A 92 18.73 -15.27 -27.14
CA ASP A 92 18.41 -16.46 -27.94
C ASP A 92 17.41 -16.06 -29.05
N PRO A 93 17.82 -16.07 -30.35
CA PRO A 93 16.97 -15.60 -31.43
C PRO A 93 15.68 -16.42 -31.60
N SER A 94 15.71 -17.71 -31.28
CA SER A 94 14.54 -18.58 -31.43
C SER A 94 13.54 -18.32 -30.30
N LEU A 95 14.02 -18.16 -29.07
CA LEU A 95 13.18 -17.79 -27.95
C LEU A 95 12.60 -16.38 -28.16
N LYS A 96 13.42 -15.42 -28.58
CA LYS A 96 12.99 -14.04 -28.87
C LYS A 96 11.86 -14.00 -29.90
N ALA A 97 11.96 -14.78 -30.97
CA ALA A 97 10.91 -14.87 -31.98
C ALA A 97 9.61 -15.50 -31.41
N SER A 98 9.73 -16.55 -30.60
CA SER A 98 8.58 -17.20 -29.95
C SER A 98 7.87 -16.26 -28.97
N LEU A 99 8.62 -15.56 -28.12
CA LEU A 99 8.06 -14.60 -27.17
C LEU A 99 7.41 -13.42 -27.90
N ARG A 100 7.98 -12.96 -29.01
CA ARG A 100 7.35 -11.92 -29.83
C ARG A 100 5.97 -12.35 -30.34
N THR A 101 5.82 -13.58 -30.82
CA THR A 101 4.51 -14.12 -31.22
C THR A 101 3.60 -14.28 -30.01
N GLN A 102 4.13 -14.72 -28.87
CA GLN A 102 3.36 -14.85 -27.64
C GLN A 102 2.78 -13.51 -27.16
N ILE A 103 3.48 -12.39 -27.36
CA ILE A 103 2.95 -11.04 -27.09
C ILE A 103 1.64 -10.80 -27.87
N ASP A 104 1.57 -11.21 -29.14
CA ASP A 104 0.33 -11.09 -29.92
C ASP A 104 -0.74 -12.06 -29.41
N ASP A 105 -0.32 -13.28 -29.11
CA ASP A 105 -1.23 -14.36 -28.73
C ASP A 105 -1.96 -14.07 -27.42
N VAL A 106 -1.27 -13.59 -26.37
CA VAL A 106 -1.89 -13.29 -25.05
C VAL A 106 -3.02 -12.26 -25.20
N PHE A 107 -2.78 -11.21 -25.99
CA PHE A 107 -3.80 -10.19 -26.27
C PHE A 107 -4.97 -10.78 -27.06
N ASP A 108 -4.69 -11.53 -28.14
CA ASP A 108 -5.72 -12.15 -28.98
C ASP A 108 -6.57 -13.15 -28.18
N GLY A 109 -5.96 -13.95 -27.30
CA GLY A 109 -6.65 -14.92 -26.45
C GLY A 109 -7.56 -14.25 -25.43
N THR A 110 -7.09 -13.16 -24.83
CA THR A 110 -7.88 -12.35 -23.90
C THR A 110 -9.06 -11.70 -24.61
N VAL A 111 -8.85 -11.10 -25.79
CA VAL A 111 -9.93 -10.55 -26.61
C VAL A 111 -10.94 -11.63 -27.00
N ALA A 112 -10.48 -12.83 -27.37
CA ALA A 112 -11.38 -13.93 -27.72
C ALA A 112 -12.26 -14.36 -26.53
N LYS A 113 -11.76 -14.24 -25.30
CA LYS A 113 -12.46 -14.64 -24.08
C LYS A 113 -13.38 -13.54 -23.51
N TYR A 114 -12.94 -12.29 -23.51
CA TYR A 114 -13.62 -11.17 -22.83
C TYR A 114 -14.21 -10.13 -23.79
N GLY A 115 -13.98 -10.27 -25.10
CA GLY A 115 -14.35 -9.28 -26.11
C GLY A 115 -13.29 -8.19 -26.28
N GLU A 116 -13.52 -7.30 -27.25
CA GLU A 116 -12.58 -6.22 -27.60
C GLU A 116 -12.76 -4.96 -26.74
N ASP A 117 -13.83 -4.83 -25.95
CA ASP A 117 -14.13 -3.64 -25.16
C ASP A 117 -14.27 -4.00 -23.69
N TRP A 118 -13.30 -3.58 -22.89
CA TRP A 118 -13.20 -3.89 -21.46
C TRP A 118 -13.76 -2.80 -20.54
N THR A 119 -14.34 -1.71 -21.08
CA THR A 119 -14.96 -0.67 -20.24
C THR A 119 -16.24 -1.13 -19.53
N ASN A 120 -16.70 -2.35 -19.84
CA ASN A 120 -17.78 -3.03 -19.11
C ASN A 120 -17.29 -3.75 -17.83
N ASN A 121 -15.98 -3.90 -17.64
CA ASN A 121 -15.42 -4.39 -16.40
C ASN A 121 -15.61 -3.32 -15.32
N HIS A 122 -16.13 -3.71 -14.16
CA HIS A 122 -16.41 -2.79 -13.06
C HIS A 122 -15.15 -2.29 -12.35
N PHE A 123 -14.03 -2.99 -12.50
CA PHE A 123 -12.75 -2.71 -11.87
C PHE A 123 -11.90 -1.82 -12.79
N ASN A 124 -11.59 -0.59 -12.35
CA ASN A 124 -10.82 0.36 -13.16
C ASN A 124 -9.33 -0.02 -13.19
N ASP A 125 -8.81 -0.65 -12.15
CA ASP A 125 -7.46 -1.21 -12.10
C ASP A 125 -7.28 -2.32 -13.14
N ASP A 126 -8.21 -3.28 -13.24
CA ASP A 126 -8.20 -4.29 -14.31
C ASP A 126 -8.03 -3.64 -15.69
N ILE A 127 -8.80 -2.60 -15.98
CA ILE A 127 -8.74 -1.87 -17.26
C ILE A 127 -7.39 -1.17 -17.41
N MET A 128 -6.86 -0.57 -16.34
CA MET A 128 -5.62 0.19 -16.37
C MET A 128 -4.38 -0.69 -16.51
N TRP A 129 -4.32 -1.87 -15.88
CA TRP A 129 -3.24 -2.85 -16.08
C TRP A 129 -3.14 -3.24 -17.55
N TRP A 130 -4.29 -3.49 -18.19
CA TRP A 130 -4.35 -3.78 -19.62
C TRP A 130 -4.02 -2.58 -20.52
N ALA A 131 -4.39 -1.35 -20.12
CA ALA A 131 -4.01 -0.13 -20.83
C ALA A 131 -2.49 0.07 -20.82
N MET A 132 -1.88 -0.11 -19.64
CA MET A 132 -0.44 -0.03 -19.43
C MET A 132 0.31 -1.09 -20.24
N ALA A 133 -0.08 -2.36 -20.13
CA ALA A 133 0.52 -3.45 -20.89
C ALA A 133 0.34 -3.26 -22.41
N SER A 134 -0.79 -2.71 -22.86
CA SER A 134 -1.01 -2.36 -24.28
C SER A 134 -0.07 -1.25 -24.75
N ALA A 135 0.22 -0.24 -23.92
CA ALA A 135 1.20 0.79 -24.26
C ALA A 135 2.60 0.17 -24.41
N ARG A 136 3.00 -0.73 -23.50
CA ARG A 136 4.27 -1.48 -23.61
C ARG A 136 4.32 -2.38 -24.85
N ALA A 137 3.22 -3.07 -25.16
CA ALA A 137 3.11 -3.87 -26.38
C ALA A 137 3.29 -3.01 -27.63
N TYR A 138 2.71 -1.81 -27.69
CA TYR A 138 2.97 -0.88 -28.78
C TYR A 138 4.45 -0.46 -28.84
N ALA A 139 5.08 -0.17 -27.70
CA ALA A 139 6.49 0.19 -27.65
C ALA A 139 7.40 -0.89 -28.29
N ILE A 140 7.05 -2.17 -28.12
CA ILE A 140 7.78 -3.32 -28.67
C ILE A 140 7.41 -3.60 -30.14
N THR A 141 6.12 -3.67 -30.44
CA THR A 141 5.61 -4.21 -31.70
C THR A 141 5.43 -3.14 -32.78
N LYS A 142 5.18 -1.91 -32.36
CA LYS A 142 4.72 -0.78 -33.19
C LYS A 142 3.43 -1.06 -33.95
N GLU A 143 2.62 -2.00 -33.49
CA GLU A 143 1.30 -2.28 -34.05
C GLU A 143 0.22 -1.36 -33.47
N GLN A 144 -0.44 -0.60 -34.34
CA GLN A 144 -1.37 0.46 -33.94
C GLN A 144 -2.54 -0.02 -33.05
N ARG A 145 -2.97 -1.28 -33.20
CA ARG A 145 -4.04 -1.88 -32.40
C ARG A 145 -3.80 -1.77 -30.89
N TYR A 146 -2.55 -1.83 -30.46
CA TYR A 146 -2.19 -1.71 -29.05
C TYR A 146 -2.23 -0.27 -28.56
N LEU A 147 -1.72 0.67 -29.33
CA LEU A 147 -1.78 2.09 -28.97
C LEU A 147 -3.23 2.60 -28.92
N ASP A 148 -4.06 2.18 -29.88
CA ASP A 148 -5.48 2.55 -29.91
C ASP A 148 -6.20 2.07 -28.66
N LYS A 149 -5.91 0.84 -28.19
CA LYS A 149 -6.51 0.27 -26.96
C LYS A 149 -5.94 0.89 -25.69
N ALA A 150 -4.64 1.12 -25.62
CA ALA A 150 -4.01 1.80 -24.50
C ALA A 150 -4.64 3.18 -24.26
N LYS A 151 -4.77 4.00 -25.32
CA LYS A 151 -5.43 5.31 -25.25
C LYS A 151 -6.89 5.19 -24.86
N TYR A 152 -7.65 4.35 -25.56
CA TYR A 152 -9.08 4.20 -25.32
C TYR A 152 -9.41 3.84 -23.86
N TYR A 153 -8.67 2.89 -23.28
CA TYR A 153 -8.88 2.45 -21.90
C TYR A 153 -8.36 3.45 -20.87
N PHE A 154 -7.19 4.05 -21.11
CA PHE A 154 -6.69 5.11 -20.24
C PHE A 154 -7.65 6.30 -20.21
N ASP A 155 -8.05 6.82 -21.38
CA ASP A 155 -8.93 7.98 -21.52
C ASP A 155 -10.28 7.70 -20.84
N PHE A 156 -10.87 6.50 -21.04
CA PHE A 156 -12.10 6.10 -20.35
C PHE A 156 -11.97 6.20 -18.82
N VAL A 157 -10.93 5.60 -18.24
CA VAL A 157 -10.75 5.58 -16.80
C VAL A 157 -10.42 6.97 -16.26
N TYR A 158 -9.43 7.65 -16.85
CA TYR A 158 -8.97 8.95 -16.36
C TYR A 158 -10.06 10.02 -16.48
N ASP A 159 -10.72 10.12 -17.64
CA ASP A 159 -11.69 11.18 -17.90
C ASP A 159 -13.01 11.00 -17.14
N THR A 160 -13.37 9.76 -16.78
CA THR A 160 -14.67 9.47 -16.15
C THR A 160 -14.58 9.07 -14.67
N GLN A 161 -13.41 8.61 -14.20
CA GLN A 161 -13.25 8.06 -12.85
C GLN A 161 -12.30 8.87 -11.96
N TRP A 162 -11.54 9.82 -12.51
CA TRP A 162 -10.96 10.89 -11.70
C TRP A 162 -12.08 11.75 -11.12
N SER A 163 -12.07 11.98 -9.80
CA SER A 163 -13.08 12.83 -9.15
C SER A 163 -12.44 13.69 -8.06
N ASP A 164 -12.83 14.97 -8.02
CA ASP A 164 -12.41 15.90 -6.98
C ASP A 164 -13.37 15.91 -5.76
N ASP A 165 -14.52 15.23 -5.85
CA ASP A 165 -15.60 15.27 -4.85
C ASP A 165 -15.25 14.56 -3.53
N PHE A 166 -14.33 13.59 -3.59
CA PHE A 166 -13.81 12.86 -2.44
C PHE A 166 -12.29 12.85 -2.47
N ALA A 167 -11.66 13.07 -1.31
CA ALA A 167 -10.21 13.15 -1.16
C ALA A 167 -9.50 14.17 -2.09
N ASN A 168 -10.26 15.18 -2.57
CA ASN A 168 -9.77 16.29 -3.40
C ASN A 168 -8.99 15.88 -4.66
N GLY A 169 -9.31 14.71 -5.24
CA GLY A 169 -8.67 14.16 -6.44
C GLY A 169 -8.59 12.64 -6.40
N GLY A 170 -7.91 12.05 -7.38
CA GLY A 170 -7.66 10.61 -7.48
C GLY A 170 -8.77 9.84 -8.19
N ILE A 171 -8.39 8.66 -8.68
CA ILE A 171 -9.22 7.76 -9.47
C ILE A 171 -9.90 6.74 -8.55
N TRP A 172 -11.21 6.54 -8.75
CA TRP A 172 -11.98 5.49 -8.08
C TRP A 172 -11.51 4.08 -8.47
N TRP A 173 -11.50 3.16 -7.52
CA TRP A 173 -11.15 1.77 -7.79
C TRP A 173 -12.13 1.07 -8.73
N MET A 174 -13.43 1.30 -8.54
CA MET A 174 -14.48 0.73 -9.39
C MET A 174 -15.28 1.82 -10.09
N ASN A 175 -15.79 1.53 -11.29
CA ASN A 175 -16.71 2.44 -12.01
C ASN A 175 -18.20 2.18 -11.68
N SER A 176 -18.51 1.10 -10.97
CA SER A 176 -19.86 0.78 -10.50
C SER A 176 -20.19 1.32 -9.11
N ASP A 177 -19.18 1.39 -8.24
CA ASP A 177 -19.30 1.85 -6.85
C ASP A 177 -18.10 2.74 -6.49
N HIS A 178 -18.38 3.89 -5.88
CA HIS A 178 -17.40 4.93 -5.56
C HIS A 178 -17.14 4.98 -4.05
N SER A 179 -16.76 3.82 -3.50
CA SER A 179 -16.52 3.64 -2.05
C SER A 179 -15.04 3.77 -1.65
N THR A 180 -14.09 3.63 -2.58
CA THR A 180 -12.64 3.68 -2.29
C THR A 180 -11.78 4.12 -3.48
N LYS A 181 -10.69 4.84 -3.19
CA LYS A 181 -9.62 5.20 -4.14
C LYS A 181 -8.32 4.50 -3.75
N ASN A 182 -7.72 3.76 -4.67
CA ASN A 182 -6.66 2.80 -4.33
C ASN A 182 -5.34 3.12 -5.05
N ALA A 183 -4.22 2.72 -4.43
CA ALA A 183 -2.90 2.76 -5.04
C ALA A 183 -2.83 1.88 -6.30
N CYS A 184 -3.49 0.72 -6.29
CA CYS A 184 -3.52 -0.26 -7.38
C CYS A 184 -4.21 0.21 -8.68
N ILE A 185 -4.85 1.37 -8.67
CA ILE A 185 -5.36 2.05 -9.88
C ILE A 185 -4.57 3.33 -10.16
N ASN A 186 -4.30 4.15 -9.14
CA ASN A 186 -3.73 5.48 -9.34
C ASN A 186 -2.27 5.42 -9.83
N PHE A 187 -1.41 4.61 -9.22
CA PHE A 187 0.00 4.56 -9.66
C PHE A 187 0.19 3.84 -11.01
N PRO A 188 -0.52 2.74 -11.31
CA PRO A 188 -0.55 2.18 -12.67
C PRO A 188 -1.08 3.17 -13.71
N ALA A 189 -2.08 3.99 -13.38
CA ALA A 189 -2.55 5.04 -14.28
C ALA A 189 -1.45 6.08 -14.56
N ALA A 190 -0.69 6.49 -13.55
CA ALA A 190 0.46 7.37 -13.76
C ALA A 190 1.52 6.72 -14.67
N GLU A 191 1.84 5.43 -14.49
CA GLU A 191 2.75 4.70 -15.38
C GLU A 191 2.23 4.57 -16.82
N ALA A 192 0.96 4.18 -17.00
CA ALA A 192 0.33 4.09 -18.31
C ALA A 192 0.40 5.42 -19.07
N ALA A 193 0.12 6.53 -18.37
CA ALA A 193 0.24 7.87 -18.91
C ALA A 193 1.69 8.21 -19.34
N ILE A 194 2.71 7.79 -18.56
CA ILE A 194 4.12 7.97 -18.92
C ILE A 194 4.47 7.16 -20.18
N PHE A 195 4.02 5.92 -20.31
CA PHE A 195 4.24 5.12 -21.51
C PHE A 195 3.55 5.74 -22.74
N LEU A 196 2.29 6.19 -22.59
CA LEU A 196 1.57 6.89 -23.64
C LEU A 196 2.27 8.20 -24.04
N TYR A 197 2.75 8.99 -23.08
CA TYR A 197 3.55 10.18 -23.37
C TYR A 197 4.83 9.83 -24.12
N ASN A 198 5.53 8.77 -23.72
CA ASN A 198 6.78 8.37 -24.35
C ASN A 198 6.60 8.04 -25.84
N ASP A 199 5.50 7.39 -26.23
CA ASP A 199 5.21 7.03 -27.61
C ASP A 199 4.52 8.14 -28.42
N THR A 200 3.70 8.99 -27.80
CA THR A 200 2.88 10.01 -28.50
C THR A 200 3.44 11.43 -28.46
N LYS A 201 4.20 11.76 -27.40
CA LYS A 201 4.61 13.13 -27.03
C LYS A 201 3.43 14.09 -26.83
N ASP A 202 2.25 13.55 -26.50
CA ASP A 202 1.07 14.35 -26.18
C ASP A 202 1.12 14.78 -24.70
N GLU A 203 1.30 16.09 -24.48
CA GLU A 203 1.45 16.68 -23.14
C GLU A 203 0.25 16.40 -22.21
N HIS A 204 -0.93 16.09 -22.76
CA HIS A 204 -2.08 15.65 -21.97
C HIS A 204 -1.74 14.49 -21.03
N TYR A 205 -0.98 13.49 -21.52
CA TYR A 205 -0.60 12.33 -20.72
C TYR A 205 0.49 12.65 -19.69
N LEU A 206 1.42 13.57 -20.00
CA LEU A 206 2.41 14.01 -19.02
C LEU A 206 1.74 14.79 -17.88
N ASP A 207 0.80 15.68 -18.20
CA ASP A 207 0.01 16.41 -17.23
C ASP A 207 -0.82 15.47 -16.34
N ALA A 208 -1.45 14.44 -16.94
CA ALA A 208 -2.20 13.43 -16.20
C ALA A 208 -1.28 12.64 -15.25
N ALA A 209 -0.13 12.15 -15.73
CA ALA A 209 0.84 11.43 -14.91
C ALA A 209 1.30 12.26 -13.69
N ALA A 210 1.68 13.52 -13.93
CA ALA A 210 2.13 14.43 -12.88
C ALA A 210 1.02 14.77 -11.87
N LYS A 211 -0.24 14.93 -12.34
CA LYS A 211 -1.40 15.19 -11.47
C LYS A 211 -1.72 13.99 -10.59
N ILE A 212 -1.80 12.79 -11.19
CA ILE A 212 -2.12 11.55 -10.48
C ILE A 212 -1.04 11.23 -9.45
N PHE A 213 0.23 11.31 -9.85
CA PHE A 213 1.34 11.02 -8.95
C PHE A 213 1.41 11.99 -7.76
N ARG A 214 1.24 13.30 -7.99
CA ARG A 214 1.29 14.30 -6.90
C ARG A 214 0.15 14.11 -5.89
N TRP A 215 -1.06 13.85 -6.38
CA TRP A 215 -2.19 13.50 -5.53
C TRP A 215 -1.90 12.21 -4.76
N GLY A 216 -1.46 11.15 -5.42
CA GLY A 216 -1.14 9.86 -4.81
C GLY A 216 -0.02 9.98 -3.76
N LYS A 217 1.06 10.70 -4.06
CA LYS A 217 2.14 10.98 -3.12
C LYS A 217 1.60 11.67 -1.85
N THR A 218 0.71 12.64 -2.00
CA THR A 218 0.17 13.34 -0.83
C THR A 218 -0.87 12.52 -0.07
N MET A 219 -1.76 11.83 -0.76
CA MET A 219 -2.96 11.23 -0.16
C MET A 219 -2.79 9.74 0.17
N LEU A 220 -1.97 9.02 -0.61
CA LEU A 220 -1.74 7.57 -0.51
C LEU A 220 -0.31 7.25 -0.06
N THR A 221 0.42 8.19 0.54
CA THR A 221 1.71 7.88 1.18
C THR A 221 1.89 8.67 2.48
N ASP A 222 2.89 8.29 3.26
CA ASP A 222 3.36 9.02 4.43
C ASP A 222 4.45 10.06 4.13
N GLY A 223 4.79 10.29 2.85
CA GLY A 223 5.89 11.17 2.42
C GLY A 223 7.29 10.61 2.63
N ASN A 224 7.41 9.46 3.28
CA ASN A 224 8.66 8.80 3.65
C ASN A 224 8.83 7.44 2.95
N GLY A 225 8.04 7.19 1.91
CA GLY A 225 8.17 6.03 1.04
C GLY A 225 7.19 4.89 1.35
N LYS A 226 6.38 4.96 2.40
CA LYS A 226 5.32 3.98 2.63
C LYS A 226 4.10 4.35 1.78
N VAL A 227 3.72 3.46 0.87
CA VAL A 227 2.52 3.60 0.03
C VAL A 227 1.37 2.88 0.71
N PHE A 228 0.27 3.61 0.90
CA PHE A 228 -0.98 3.10 1.47
C PHE A 228 -1.78 2.37 0.40
N ASP A 229 -2.51 1.34 0.80
CA ASP A 229 -3.33 0.56 -0.12
C ASP A 229 -4.45 1.40 -0.74
N ARG A 230 -5.19 2.13 0.09
CA ARG A 230 -6.38 2.88 -0.35
C ARG A 230 -6.88 3.92 0.64
N ILE A 231 -7.86 4.70 0.20
CA ILE A 231 -8.66 5.61 1.03
C ILE A 231 -10.13 5.26 0.82
N GLU A 232 -10.77 4.79 1.88
CA GLU A 232 -12.18 4.45 1.90
C GLU A 232 -13.02 5.66 2.33
N VAL A 233 -14.17 5.86 1.68
CA VAL A 233 -15.13 6.92 2.06
C VAL A 233 -15.53 6.80 3.53
N LYS A 234 -15.72 5.56 4.00
CA LYS A 234 -16.20 5.28 5.35
C LYS A 234 -15.09 5.25 6.40
N ASN A 235 -13.88 4.81 6.06
CA ASN A 235 -12.85 4.49 7.05
C ASN A 235 -11.58 5.35 6.92
N GLY A 236 -11.50 6.24 5.93
CA GLY A 236 -10.30 7.03 5.67
C GLY A 236 -9.19 6.18 5.04
N ALA A 237 -7.93 6.59 5.21
CA ALA A 237 -6.81 5.86 4.64
C ALA A 237 -6.61 4.50 5.33
N VAL A 238 -6.30 3.48 4.53
CA VAL A 238 -5.90 2.14 4.95
C VAL A 238 -4.40 2.02 4.68
N PRO A 239 -3.54 2.32 5.67
CA PRO A 239 -2.09 2.46 5.47
C PRO A 239 -1.38 1.09 5.46
N ASP A 240 -1.97 0.11 4.80
CA ASP A 240 -1.34 -1.19 4.53
C ASP A 240 -0.45 -1.04 3.31
N ALA A 241 0.80 -1.51 3.41
CA ALA A 241 1.77 -1.44 2.32
C ALA A 241 2.07 -2.83 1.77
N THR A 242 2.13 -2.95 0.45
CA THR A 242 2.27 -4.19 -0.31
C THR A 242 3.30 -4.04 -1.42
N HIS A 243 3.86 -5.15 -1.89
CA HIS A 243 4.94 -5.13 -2.89
C HIS A 243 4.53 -4.42 -4.18
N TYR A 244 3.35 -4.71 -4.72
CA TYR A 244 2.92 -4.15 -6.00
C TYR A 244 2.57 -2.65 -5.93
N ASN A 245 1.98 -2.16 -4.83
CA ASN A 245 1.73 -0.73 -4.64
C ASN A 245 3.04 0.06 -4.47
N GLN A 246 4.02 -0.48 -3.73
CA GLN A 246 5.38 0.10 -3.69
C GLN A 246 6.01 0.09 -5.09
N GLY A 247 5.87 -1.03 -5.82
CA GLY A 247 6.38 -1.20 -7.17
C GLY A 247 5.89 -0.11 -8.10
N THR A 248 4.58 0.08 -8.21
CA THR A 248 4.05 1.05 -9.18
C THR A 248 4.24 2.51 -8.79
N PHE A 249 4.32 2.80 -7.49
CA PHE A 249 4.79 4.10 -7.04
C PHE A 249 6.24 4.37 -7.49
N ILE A 250 7.14 3.40 -7.30
CA ILE A 250 8.55 3.48 -7.73
C ILE A 250 8.63 3.63 -9.26
N GLY A 251 7.86 2.85 -10.01
CA GLY A 251 7.81 2.90 -11.48
C GLY A 251 7.36 4.25 -12.01
N ALA A 252 6.22 4.76 -11.53
CA ALA A 252 5.71 6.07 -11.90
C ALA A 252 6.70 7.20 -11.55
N ALA A 253 7.32 7.13 -10.37
CA ALA A 253 8.31 8.11 -9.92
C ALA A 253 9.55 8.12 -10.84
N VAL A 254 10.12 6.94 -11.14
CA VAL A 254 11.26 6.82 -12.06
C VAL A 254 10.89 7.28 -13.47
N GLY A 255 9.70 6.94 -13.95
CA GLY A 255 9.20 7.38 -15.25
C GLY A 255 9.07 8.90 -15.35
N LEU A 256 8.52 9.55 -14.31
CA LEU A 256 8.45 11.01 -14.22
C LEU A 256 9.84 11.65 -14.16
N TYR A 257 10.78 11.07 -13.40
CA TYR A 257 12.18 11.51 -13.41
C TYR A 257 12.78 11.47 -14.82
N GLN A 258 12.59 10.36 -15.55
CA GLN A 258 13.16 10.20 -16.88
C GLN A 258 12.61 11.20 -17.92
N VAL A 259 11.32 11.52 -17.87
CA VAL A 259 10.69 12.42 -18.86
C VAL A 259 10.82 13.90 -18.50
N THR A 260 10.98 14.24 -17.20
CA THR A 260 11.06 15.64 -16.74
C THR A 260 12.48 16.09 -16.35
N GLY A 261 13.36 15.15 -15.98
CA GLY A 261 14.67 15.43 -15.39
C GLY A 261 14.63 15.93 -13.93
N ASN A 262 13.46 15.96 -13.29
CA ASN A 262 13.30 16.45 -11.92
C ASN A 262 13.72 15.38 -10.89
N SER A 263 14.82 15.62 -10.17
CA SER A 263 15.41 14.65 -9.23
C SER A 263 14.52 14.34 -8.02
N VAL A 264 13.54 15.18 -7.70
CA VAL A 264 12.58 14.92 -6.61
C VAL A 264 11.87 13.59 -6.81
N TYR A 265 11.50 13.26 -8.05
CA TYR A 265 10.85 11.97 -8.33
C TYR A 265 11.80 10.78 -8.14
N LEU A 266 13.10 10.95 -8.41
CA LEU A 266 14.08 9.91 -8.12
C LEU A 266 14.28 9.73 -6.61
N ASP A 267 14.28 10.82 -5.84
CA ASP A 267 14.32 10.78 -4.37
C ASP A 267 13.10 10.05 -3.79
N ASP A 268 11.92 10.27 -4.35
CA ASP A 268 10.69 9.58 -3.96
C ASP A 268 10.78 8.06 -4.20
N ALA A 269 11.29 7.66 -5.37
CA ALA A 269 11.51 6.25 -5.68
C ALA A 269 12.52 5.60 -4.73
N VAL A 270 13.60 6.30 -4.38
CA VAL A 270 14.61 5.84 -3.41
C VAL A 270 13.99 5.63 -2.03
N LYS A 271 13.23 6.60 -1.50
CA LYS A 271 12.53 6.46 -0.20
C LYS A 271 11.61 5.24 -0.18
N ALA A 272 10.82 5.03 -1.25
CA ALA A 272 9.91 3.89 -1.34
C ALA A 272 10.64 2.54 -1.44
N ALA A 273 11.78 2.49 -2.11
CA ALA A 273 12.63 1.31 -2.17
C ALA A 273 13.33 1.03 -0.82
N GLU A 274 13.77 2.07 -0.11
CA GLU A 274 14.31 1.94 1.26
C GLU A 274 13.25 1.40 2.22
N PHE A 275 12.02 1.93 2.16
CA PHE A 275 10.89 1.41 2.95
C PHE A 275 10.66 -0.07 2.63
N THR A 276 10.63 -0.44 1.35
CA THR A 276 10.44 -1.83 0.92
C THR A 276 11.53 -2.75 1.48
N LYS A 277 12.81 -2.38 1.31
CA LYS A 277 13.99 -3.14 1.79
C LYS A 277 14.04 -3.28 3.31
N SER A 278 13.40 -2.38 4.06
CA SER A 278 13.45 -2.37 5.53
C SER A 278 12.19 -2.92 6.21
N HIS A 279 11.02 -2.86 5.57
CA HIS A 279 9.73 -3.19 6.19
C HIS A 279 8.94 -4.28 5.48
N LEU A 280 9.17 -4.52 4.18
CA LEU A 280 8.45 -5.54 3.39
C LEU A 280 9.30 -6.79 3.15
N VAL A 281 10.14 -7.09 4.13
CA VAL A 281 11.09 -8.20 4.14
C VAL A 281 10.91 -9.06 5.39
N ASP A 282 11.38 -10.30 5.35
CA ASP A 282 11.53 -11.14 6.53
C ASP A 282 12.78 -10.74 7.35
N ALA A 283 13.04 -11.46 8.44
CA ALA A 283 14.16 -11.16 9.33
C ALA A 283 15.56 -11.33 8.67
N SER A 284 15.66 -11.99 7.50
CA SER A 284 16.90 -12.07 6.72
C SER A 284 17.05 -10.89 5.75
N GLY A 285 16.03 -10.07 5.57
CA GLY A 285 15.99 -9.06 4.52
C GLY A 285 15.49 -9.60 3.17
N LEU A 286 14.97 -10.83 3.12
CA LEU A 286 14.35 -11.39 1.91
C LEU A 286 12.94 -10.83 1.77
N LEU A 287 12.52 -10.46 0.56
CA LEU A 287 11.15 -10.01 0.30
C LEU A 287 10.14 -11.04 0.80
N ARG A 288 9.21 -10.60 1.67
CA ARG A 288 8.24 -11.48 2.31
C ARG A 288 7.31 -12.17 1.29
N PHE A 289 6.61 -13.20 1.71
CA PHE A 289 5.51 -13.75 0.92
C PHE A 289 4.20 -13.08 1.35
N GLU A 290 3.44 -12.51 0.41
CA GLU A 290 2.20 -11.78 0.69
C GLU A 290 0.93 -12.64 0.46
N GLY A 291 1.10 -13.96 0.30
CA GLY A 291 -0.02 -14.91 0.35
C GLY A 291 -0.67 -14.95 1.75
N PRO A 292 -1.91 -15.45 1.88
CA PRO A 292 -2.66 -16.24 0.91
C PRO A 292 -3.51 -15.42 -0.05
N ASN A 293 -3.54 -14.10 0.10
CA ASN A 293 -4.33 -13.26 -0.78
C ASN A 293 -3.91 -13.55 -2.24
N GLY A 294 -4.88 -13.97 -3.04
CA GLY A 294 -4.65 -14.46 -4.39
C GLY A 294 -4.00 -13.41 -5.28
N ASP A 295 -4.25 -12.14 -5.00
CA ASP A 295 -3.74 -11.01 -5.77
C ASP A 295 -2.34 -10.59 -5.28
N LEU A 296 -2.10 -10.61 -3.97
CA LEU A 296 -0.81 -10.17 -3.40
C LEU A 296 0.32 -11.21 -3.54
N LYS A 297 0.00 -12.51 -3.58
CA LYS A 297 1.01 -13.58 -3.55
C LYS A 297 2.05 -13.51 -4.69
N GLY A 298 1.69 -12.93 -5.84
CA GLY A 298 2.59 -12.67 -6.97
C GLY A 298 3.01 -11.20 -7.11
N GLY A 299 2.67 -10.32 -6.16
CA GLY A 299 2.98 -8.88 -6.21
C GLY A 299 4.48 -8.55 -6.32
N LYS A 300 5.36 -9.50 -5.97
CA LYS A 300 6.81 -9.41 -6.24
C LYS A 300 7.11 -9.23 -7.73
N THR A 301 6.30 -9.75 -8.64
CA THR A 301 6.46 -9.57 -10.09
C THR A 301 6.45 -8.09 -10.45
N ILE A 302 5.40 -7.37 -10.07
CA ILE A 302 5.29 -5.92 -10.32
C ILE A 302 6.40 -5.14 -9.60
N LEU A 303 6.73 -5.53 -8.37
CA LEU A 303 7.79 -4.89 -7.60
C LEU A 303 9.15 -5.01 -8.29
N MET A 304 9.54 -6.22 -8.70
CA MET A 304 10.86 -6.46 -9.30
C MET A 304 11.03 -5.74 -10.63
N ARG A 305 9.97 -5.70 -11.45
CA ARG A 305 9.94 -4.91 -12.70
C ARG A 305 10.29 -3.45 -12.44
N ASN A 306 9.63 -2.84 -11.45
CA ASN A 306 9.80 -1.43 -11.15
C ASN A 306 11.09 -1.12 -10.39
N LEU A 307 11.56 -2.02 -9.52
CA LEU A 307 12.88 -1.91 -8.91
C LEU A 307 14.00 -2.00 -9.95
N ALA A 308 13.80 -2.69 -11.09
CA ALA A 308 14.74 -2.67 -12.20
C ALA A 308 14.84 -1.30 -12.88
N TYR A 309 13.71 -0.59 -13.03
CA TYR A 309 13.72 0.79 -13.53
C TYR A 309 14.53 1.70 -12.58
N LEU A 310 14.32 1.58 -11.28
CA LEU A 310 15.08 2.32 -10.27
C LEU A 310 16.57 1.95 -10.28
N GLN A 311 16.90 0.65 -10.28
CA GLN A 311 18.27 0.13 -10.35
C GLN A 311 19.02 0.76 -11.54
N LYS A 312 18.40 0.76 -12.72
CA LYS A 312 18.99 1.39 -13.90
C LYS A 312 19.18 2.90 -13.73
N ALA A 313 18.16 3.60 -13.24
CA ALA A 313 18.22 5.05 -13.07
C ALA A 313 19.32 5.50 -12.09
N VAL A 314 19.50 4.80 -10.96
CA VAL A 314 20.54 5.13 -9.97
C VAL A 314 21.94 4.76 -10.46
N ASP A 315 22.10 3.62 -11.15
CA ASP A 315 23.37 3.20 -11.77
C ASP A 315 23.84 4.18 -12.85
N GLU A 316 22.92 4.71 -13.67
CA GLU A 316 23.22 5.67 -14.74
C GLU A 316 23.47 7.10 -14.22
N THR A 317 22.78 7.53 -13.17
CA THR A 317 22.88 8.89 -12.61
C THR A 317 24.14 9.08 -11.76
N GLY A 318 24.51 8.09 -10.94
CA GLY A 318 25.66 8.16 -10.04
C GLY A 318 25.57 9.29 -8.99
N GLY A 319 26.73 9.76 -8.50
CA GLY A 319 26.78 10.89 -7.56
C GLY A 319 26.15 10.59 -6.20
N ALA A 320 25.14 11.38 -5.81
CA ALA A 320 24.49 11.26 -4.50
C ALA A 320 23.82 9.89 -4.27
N TYR A 321 23.41 9.21 -5.34
CA TYR A 321 22.73 7.92 -5.27
C TYR A 321 23.67 6.71 -5.28
N GLN A 322 24.99 6.91 -5.38
CA GLN A 322 25.94 5.81 -5.58
C GLN A 322 25.96 4.81 -4.40
N ALA A 323 25.87 5.30 -3.17
CA ALA A 323 25.84 4.45 -1.97
C ALA A 323 24.56 3.59 -1.95
N PHE A 324 23.41 4.23 -2.10
CA PHE A 324 22.12 3.55 -2.19
C PHE A 324 22.08 2.56 -3.35
N GLY A 325 22.56 2.93 -4.55
CA GLY A 325 22.61 2.05 -5.71
C GLY A 325 23.45 0.79 -5.46
N THR A 326 24.56 0.91 -4.72
CA THR A 326 25.36 -0.26 -4.32
C THR A 326 24.57 -1.19 -3.40
N GLU A 327 23.92 -0.63 -2.36
CA GLU A 327 23.12 -1.42 -1.43
C GLU A 327 21.89 -2.06 -2.08
N LEU A 328 21.23 -1.33 -2.99
CA LEU A 328 20.09 -1.80 -3.76
C LEU A 328 20.52 -2.96 -4.65
N ASN A 329 21.65 -2.84 -5.36
CA ASN A 329 22.19 -3.89 -6.22
C ASN A 329 22.51 -5.16 -5.44
N ASP A 330 23.17 -5.04 -4.29
CA ASP A 330 23.50 -6.19 -3.43
C ASP A 330 22.23 -6.88 -2.91
N TRP A 331 21.24 -6.10 -2.48
CA TRP A 331 19.97 -6.63 -1.95
C TRP A 331 19.09 -7.27 -3.02
N LEU A 332 18.99 -6.66 -4.22
CA LEU A 332 18.28 -7.25 -5.35
C LEU A 332 18.92 -8.56 -5.81
N ALA A 333 20.26 -8.60 -5.85
CA ALA A 333 21.01 -9.81 -6.16
C ALA A 333 20.76 -10.91 -5.12
N PHE A 334 20.84 -10.60 -3.81
CA PHE A 334 20.51 -11.53 -2.74
C PHE A 334 19.11 -12.13 -2.89
N ASN A 335 18.10 -11.30 -3.13
CA ASN A 335 16.72 -11.75 -3.30
C ASN A 335 16.56 -12.67 -4.52
N THR A 336 17.08 -12.24 -5.67
CA THR A 336 16.96 -12.98 -6.94
C THR A 336 17.69 -14.32 -6.85
N GLU A 337 18.90 -14.35 -6.28
CA GLU A 337 19.68 -15.57 -6.09
C GLU A 337 19.03 -16.52 -5.09
N THR A 338 18.47 -16.01 -4.00
CA THR A 338 17.75 -16.84 -3.01
C THR A 338 16.54 -17.50 -3.66
N ALA A 339 15.73 -16.75 -4.40
CA ALA A 339 14.59 -17.26 -5.13
C ALA A 339 15.01 -18.35 -6.14
N TRP A 340 16.04 -18.08 -6.95
CA TRP A 340 16.50 -19.02 -7.97
C TRP A 340 17.17 -20.27 -7.37
N SER A 341 17.89 -20.12 -6.25
CA SER A 341 18.51 -21.24 -5.53
C SER A 341 17.47 -22.17 -4.91
N ASN A 342 16.28 -21.66 -4.58
CA ASN A 342 15.17 -22.41 -4.05
C ASN A 342 14.22 -22.99 -5.13
N ARG A 343 14.59 -22.93 -6.42
CA ARG A 343 13.81 -23.58 -7.48
C ARG A 343 13.79 -25.11 -7.36
N GLY A 344 12.70 -25.74 -7.75
CA GLY A 344 12.60 -27.20 -7.87
C GLY A 344 13.32 -27.77 -9.09
N SER A 345 13.25 -29.10 -9.27
CA SER A 345 13.81 -29.79 -10.45
C SER A 345 13.13 -29.42 -11.77
N SER A 346 11.93 -28.82 -11.71
CA SER A 346 11.19 -28.24 -12.84
C SER A 346 11.73 -26.89 -13.31
N ASN A 347 12.76 -26.33 -12.64
CA ASN A 347 13.23 -24.94 -12.81
C ASN A 347 12.14 -23.89 -12.55
N LEU A 348 11.17 -24.20 -11.69
CA LEU A 348 10.20 -23.25 -11.14
C LEU A 348 10.56 -22.94 -9.69
N ALA A 349 10.52 -21.66 -9.33
CA ALA A 349 10.53 -21.20 -7.96
C ALA A 349 9.11 -20.80 -7.55
N ASP A 350 8.72 -21.13 -6.32
CA ASP A 350 7.43 -20.71 -5.77
C ASP A 350 7.44 -19.22 -5.38
N GLY A 351 6.27 -18.62 -5.14
CA GLY A 351 6.17 -17.25 -4.64
C GLY A 351 6.75 -17.05 -3.23
N ASN A 352 6.86 -18.12 -2.43
CA ASN A 352 7.60 -18.12 -1.18
C ASN A 352 9.10 -18.32 -1.43
N TRP A 353 9.83 -17.24 -1.68
CA TRP A 353 11.27 -17.29 -1.96
C TRP A 353 12.13 -17.78 -0.81
N ALA A 354 11.63 -17.80 0.43
CA ALA A 354 12.36 -18.30 1.60
C ALA A 354 12.49 -19.82 1.61
N GLY A 355 11.68 -20.51 0.80
CA GLY A 355 11.62 -21.96 0.77
C GLY A 355 11.51 -22.56 -0.62
N GLN A 356 11.66 -23.88 -0.67
CA GLN A 356 11.58 -24.68 -1.87
C GLN A 356 10.39 -25.64 -1.79
N LEU A 357 9.46 -25.51 -2.74
CA LEU A 357 8.43 -26.52 -2.99
C LEU A 357 9.04 -27.66 -3.82
N LEU A 358 9.23 -28.84 -3.21
CA LEU A 358 9.88 -29.98 -3.88
C LEU A 358 8.92 -30.76 -4.80
N ALA A 359 7.64 -30.80 -4.45
CA ALA A 359 6.59 -31.49 -5.19
C ALA A 359 5.21 -30.91 -4.80
N GLY A 360 4.27 -30.85 -5.74
CA GLY A 360 2.95 -30.24 -5.56
C GLY A 360 2.51 -29.51 -6.82
N THR A 361 1.56 -28.57 -6.67
CA THR A 361 1.08 -27.71 -7.75
C THR A 361 1.69 -26.31 -7.60
N PHE A 362 2.34 -25.80 -8.65
CA PHE A 362 2.80 -24.42 -8.69
C PHE A 362 1.68 -23.49 -9.18
N ASP A 363 1.58 -22.31 -8.60
CA ASP A 363 0.70 -21.23 -9.04
C ASP A 363 1.45 -20.30 -10.02
N SER A 364 0.83 -19.93 -11.14
CA SER A 364 1.50 -19.12 -12.17
C SER A 364 1.79 -17.70 -11.69
N TRP A 365 0.91 -17.10 -10.89
CA TRP A 365 1.14 -15.76 -10.36
C TRP A 365 2.27 -15.74 -9.34
N GLY A 366 2.22 -16.64 -8.35
CA GLY A 366 3.29 -16.77 -7.35
C GLY A 366 4.65 -17.09 -7.98
N ALA A 367 4.70 -17.99 -8.96
CA ALA A 367 5.94 -18.38 -9.62
C ALA A 367 6.53 -17.30 -10.57
N SER A 368 5.71 -16.36 -11.03
CA SER A 368 6.14 -15.35 -12.01
C SER A 368 7.21 -14.39 -11.44
N GLY A 369 7.23 -14.14 -10.13
CA GLY A 369 8.14 -13.16 -9.54
C GLY A 369 9.62 -13.51 -9.73
N ALA A 370 9.99 -14.79 -9.63
CA ALA A 370 11.37 -15.21 -9.85
C ALA A 370 11.75 -15.15 -11.34
N VAL A 371 10.80 -15.43 -12.23
CA VAL A 371 10.99 -15.31 -13.70
C VAL A 371 11.22 -13.85 -14.07
N GLU A 372 10.39 -12.95 -13.54
CA GLU A 372 10.54 -11.51 -13.73
C GLU A 372 11.90 -11.03 -13.24
N ALA A 373 12.25 -11.32 -11.97
CA ALA A 373 13.51 -10.90 -11.37
C ALA A 373 14.73 -11.29 -12.22
N LEU A 374 14.79 -12.53 -12.73
CA LEU A 374 15.88 -12.98 -13.60
C LEU A 374 15.94 -12.25 -14.94
N ASN A 375 14.80 -11.76 -15.44
CA ASN A 375 14.74 -11.06 -16.73
C ASN A 375 15.05 -9.56 -16.61
N VAL A 376 14.81 -8.94 -15.46
CA VAL A 376 14.93 -7.47 -15.31
C VAL A 376 16.08 -7.02 -14.41
N ILE A 377 16.47 -7.83 -13.43
CA ILE A 377 17.53 -7.45 -12.48
C ILE A 377 18.90 -7.73 -13.08
N LYS A 378 19.82 -6.80 -12.87
CA LYS A 378 21.23 -6.93 -13.24
C LYS A 378 21.89 -8.09 -12.48
N PRO A 379 22.47 -9.09 -13.16
CA PRO A 379 23.13 -10.20 -12.48
C PRO A 379 24.38 -9.78 -11.70
N GLN A 380 24.47 -10.25 -10.46
CA GLN A 380 25.60 -9.99 -9.55
C GLN A 380 25.72 -11.13 -8.54
N THR A 381 26.95 -11.38 -8.05
CA THR A 381 27.18 -12.38 -6.98
C THR A 381 26.63 -11.87 -5.66
N ALA A 382 25.91 -12.72 -4.92
CA ALA A 382 25.37 -12.41 -3.61
C ALA A 382 25.74 -13.49 -2.57
N GLU A 383 25.88 -13.04 -1.32
CA GLU A 383 25.97 -13.94 -0.17
C GLU A 383 24.56 -14.37 0.23
N LEU A 384 24.33 -15.67 0.38
CA LEU A 384 23.04 -16.19 0.82
C LEU A 384 23.06 -16.45 2.34
N HIS A 385 22.05 -15.96 3.03
CA HIS A 385 21.83 -16.20 4.45
C HIS A 385 20.36 -16.52 4.73
N VAL A 386 20.13 -17.33 5.76
CA VAL A 386 18.79 -17.75 6.22
C VAL A 386 18.59 -17.20 7.62
N ALA A 387 17.45 -16.56 7.89
CA ALA A 387 17.14 -16.02 9.21
C ALA A 387 17.11 -17.10 10.30
N ASP A 388 17.58 -16.73 11.49
CA ASP A 388 17.32 -17.49 12.70
C ASP A 388 15.83 -17.43 13.03
N LYS A 389 15.24 -18.56 13.43
CA LYS A 389 13.84 -18.66 13.87
C LYS A 389 13.77 -18.83 15.38
N ASP A 390 12.94 -18.02 16.02
CA ASP A 390 12.57 -18.20 17.42
C ASP A 390 11.51 -19.32 17.56
N PRO A 391 11.83 -20.47 18.19
CA PRO A 391 10.89 -21.58 18.35
C PRO A 391 9.74 -21.29 19.32
N TYR A 392 9.87 -20.30 20.20
CA TYR A 392 8.88 -20.00 21.24
C TYR A 392 7.80 -19.04 20.78
N SER A 393 8.09 -18.28 19.73
CA SER A 393 7.12 -17.50 18.99
C SER A 393 6.30 -18.39 18.06
N LYS A 394 5.15 -17.90 17.61
CA LYS A 394 4.33 -18.56 16.58
C LYS A 394 5.19 -18.71 15.32
N VAL A 395 5.42 -19.95 14.90
CA VAL A 395 6.05 -20.26 13.61
C VAL A 395 4.93 -20.65 12.65
N GLU A 396 4.66 -19.76 11.70
CA GLU A 396 3.71 -20.01 10.63
C GLU A 396 4.16 -21.23 9.82
N ALA A 397 3.26 -22.19 9.59
CA ALA A 397 3.67 -23.44 8.97
C ALA A 397 4.09 -23.25 7.50
N GLU A 398 3.56 -22.23 6.83
CA GLU A 398 3.97 -21.78 5.50
C GLU A 398 5.39 -21.19 5.44
N SER A 399 6.02 -20.85 6.57
CA SER A 399 7.40 -20.34 6.62
C SER A 399 8.46 -21.44 6.48
N PHE A 400 8.09 -22.58 5.89
CA PHE A 400 9.00 -23.70 5.65
C PHE A 400 10.11 -23.30 4.67
N ASN A 401 11.30 -23.86 4.88
CA ASN A 401 12.43 -23.69 3.97
C ASN A 401 12.48 -24.80 2.90
N THR A 402 12.01 -26.00 3.22
CA THR A 402 11.85 -27.07 2.22
C THR A 402 10.75 -28.03 2.63
N GLY A 403 10.01 -28.57 1.68
CA GLY A 403 8.96 -29.54 1.96
C GLY A 403 8.39 -30.18 0.71
N THR A 404 7.57 -31.21 0.92
CA THR A 404 7.03 -32.04 -0.16
C THR A 404 5.53 -32.32 0.01
N GLY A 405 4.80 -32.24 -1.10
CA GLY A 405 3.49 -32.86 -1.28
C GLY A 405 2.28 -32.03 -0.84
N PHE A 406 2.47 -30.99 -0.05
CA PHE A 406 1.39 -30.11 0.41
C PHE A 406 1.19 -28.89 -0.50
N LEU A 407 0.05 -28.22 -0.32
CA LEU A 407 -0.29 -26.94 -0.91
C LEU A 407 -0.22 -25.85 0.15
N LEU A 408 -0.15 -24.60 -0.31
CA LEU A 408 -0.32 -23.43 0.52
C LEU A 408 -1.68 -22.82 0.23
N GLU A 409 -2.51 -22.66 1.26
CA GLU A 409 -3.83 -22.06 1.15
C GLU A 409 -4.10 -21.09 2.29
N GLY A 410 -5.14 -20.26 2.16
CA GLY A 410 -5.54 -19.33 3.22
C GLY A 410 -6.13 -20.07 4.43
N SER A 411 -5.75 -19.62 5.63
CA SER A 411 -6.33 -20.11 6.87
C SER A 411 -7.45 -19.19 7.36
N PRO A 412 -8.56 -19.72 7.90
CA PRO A 412 -9.57 -18.90 8.59
C PRO A 412 -9.05 -18.13 9.81
N GLU A 413 -7.88 -18.50 10.34
CA GLU A 413 -7.31 -17.94 11.58
C GLU A 413 -6.00 -17.16 11.37
N GLY A 414 -5.68 -16.79 10.14
CA GLY A 414 -4.42 -16.09 9.89
C GLY A 414 -4.10 -15.91 8.41
N THR A 415 -2.81 -15.93 8.10
CA THR A 415 -2.29 -15.89 6.73
C THR A 415 -2.52 -17.24 6.07
N MET A 416 -1.52 -18.11 6.01
CA MET A 416 -1.61 -19.36 5.28
C MET A 416 -1.59 -20.57 6.20
N GLN A 417 -1.80 -21.73 5.61
CA GLN A 417 -1.60 -23.02 6.25
C GLN A 417 -1.07 -24.01 5.22
N LEU A 418 -0.36 -25.03 5.69
CA LEU A 418 -0.05 -26.20 4.87
C LEU A 418 -1.33 -27.02 4.72
N SER A 419 -1.74 -27.29 3.48
CA SER A 419 -2.94 -28.08 3.19
C SER A 419 -2.67 -29.25 2.24
N GLY A 420 -3.66 -30.12 2.07
CA GLY A 420 -3.52 -31.32 1.25
C GLY A 420 -2.46 -32.30 1.78
N ILE A 421 -2.11 -32.20 3.06
CA ILE A 421 -1.07 -33.02 3.70
C ILE A 421 -1.47 -34.50 3.64
N GLN A 422 -0.57 -35.36 3.17
CA GLN A 422 -0.73 -36.81 3.11
C GLN A 422 0.38 -37.52 3.88
N SER A 423 0.19 -38.81 4.18
CA SER A 423 1.22 -39.61 4.86
C SER A 423 2.50 -39.69 4.04
N GLY A 424 3.64 -39.42 4.69
CA GLY A 424 4.97 -39.40 4.08
C GLY A 424 5.43 -38.02 3.60
N PHE A 425 4.60 -36.98 3.77
CA PHE A 425 5.00 -35.60 3.50
C PHE A 425 5.79 -35.03 4.68
N TYR A 426 6.54 -33.96 4.43
CA TYR A 426 7.27 -33.25 5.49
C TYR A 426 7.46 -31.79 5.14
N ALA A 427 7.52 -30.94 6.16
CA ALA A 427 7.96 -29.54 6.09
C ALA A 427 9.17 -29.36 7.02
N ALA A 428 10.18 -28.63 6.56
CA ALA A 428 11.41 -28.38 7.32
C ALA A 428 11.69 -26.88 7.47
N TYR A 429 12.13 -26.51 8.67
CA TYR A 429 12.39 -25.13 9.09
C TYR A 429 13.84 -25.05 9.54
N LYS A 430 14.65 -24.27 8.82
CA LYS A 430 16.08 -24.14 9.08
C LYS A 430 16.38 -23.07 10.13
N ASN A 431 17.52 -23.22 10.80
CA ASN A 431 18.09 -22.28 11.79
C ASN A 431 17.14 -21.94 12.95
N VAL A 432 16.49 -22.94 13.56
CA VAL A 432 15.65 -22.72 14.75
C VAL A 432 16.52 -22.69 16.01
N ASP A 433 16.51 -21.58 16.75
CA ASP A 433 17.36 -21.37 17.92
C ASP A 433 16.61 -21.55 19.25
N PHE A 434 16.80 -22.70 19.90
CA PHE A 434 16.19 -23.04 21.18
C PHE A 434 16.92 -22.43 22.40
N GLY A 435 17.99 -21.68 22.17
CA GLY A 435 18.80 -21.09 23.25
C GLY A 435 19.29 -22.13 24.26
N THR A 436 19.57 -21.68 25.48
CA THR A 436 20.10 -22.56 26.54
C THR A 436 19.05 -23.13 27.48
N THR A 437 17.88 -22.49 27.60
CA THR A 437 16.77 -22.97 28.46
C THR A 437 16.08 -24.17 27.83
N GLY A 438 15.94 -24.15 26.51
CA GLY A 438 15.41 -25.24 25.72
C GLY A 438 13.89 -25.38 25.74
N ALA A 439 13.37 -26.16 24.79
CA ALA A 439 11.95 -26.48 24.68
C ALA A 439 11.66 -27.84 25.31
N ALA A 440 10.51 -27.96 25.98
CA ALA A 440 10.01 -29.18 26.60
C ALA A 440 8.62 -29.60 26.08
N GLY A 441 7.96 -28.75 25.29
CA GLY A 441 6.67 -29.04 24.69
C GLY A 441 6.52 -28.44 23.31
N PHE A 442 5.44 -28.82 22.64
CA PHE A 442 5.10 -28.38 21.29
C PHE A 442 3.58 -28.26 21.16
N ILE A 443 3.13 -27.24 20.43
CA ILE A 443 1.71 -27.04 20.10
C ILE A 443 1.62 -26.91 18.60
N ALA A 444 0.76 -27.73 17.97
CA ALA A 444 0.33 -27.53 16.58
C ALA A 444 -1.09 -26.99 16.56
N ARG A 445 -1.33 -25.90 15.81
CA ARG A 445 -2.66 -25.45 15.43
C ARG A 445 -3.02 -26.11 14.11
N ALA A 446 -3.97 -27.04 14.12
CA ALA A 446 -4.32 -27.81 12.93
C ALA A 446 -5.82 -28.04 12.81
N ALA A 447 -6.30 -28.34 11.60
CA ALA A 447 -7.69 -28.68 11.31
C ALA A 447 -7.77 -29.97 10.49
N SER A 448 -8.72 -30.85 10.78
CA SER A 448 -8.89 -32.09 10.02
C SER A 448 -10.36 -32.40 9.77
N GLY A 449 -10.69 -32.57 8.49
CA GLY A 449 -11.98 -33.12 8.05
C GLY A 449 -12.04 -34.66 8.04
N THR A 450 -10.95 -35.35 8.40
CA THR A 450 -10.84 -36.82 8.43
C THR A 450 -10.54 -37.30 9.84
N GLY A 451 -9.99 -38.52 10.00
CA GLY A 451 -9.50 -39.02 11.29
C GLY A 451 -8.27 -38.31 11.84
N GLY A 452 -7.63 -37.41 11.05
CA GLY A 452 -6.41 -36.71 11.44
C GLY A 452 -5.13 -37.44 11.02
N GLY A 453 -4.07 -37.33 11.83
CA GLY A 453 -2.75 -37.92 11.59
C GLY A 453 -1.77 -37.66 12.73
N GLN A 454 -0.47 -37.84 12.48
CA GLN A 454 0.60 -37.50 13.42
C GLN A 454 1.60 -36.53 12.81
N ILE A 455 2.06 -35.58 13.63
CA ILE A 455 3.25 -34.78 13.36
C ILE A 455 4.39 -35.37 14.18
N GLU A 456 5.41 -35.87 13.49
CA GLU A 456 6.64 -36.33 14.09
C GLU A 456 7.72 -35.25 13.98
N ILE A 457 8.29 -34.87 15.13
CA ILE A 457 9.24 -33.75 15.23
C ILE A 457 10.66 -34.34 15.29
N ARG A 458 11.47 -34.03 14.27
CA ARG A 458 12.86 -34.49 14.15
C ARG A 458 13.83 -33.32 14.02
N LEU A 459 15.06 -33.52 14.47
CA LEU A 459 16.14 -32.53 14.38
C LEU A 459 17.15 -32.87 13.29
N ASP A 460 17.62 -31.84 12.59
CA ASP A 460 18.74 -31.79 11.65
C ASP A 460 18.58 -32.59 10.34
N SER A 461 17.68 -33.58 10.26
CA SER A 461 17.33 -34.29 9.02
C SER A 461 16.00 -35.05 9.13
N PRO A 462 15.39 -35.50 8.00
CA PRO A 462 14.18 -36.33 8.04
C PRO A 462 14.35 -37.66 8.78
N ASP A 463 15.58 -38.17 8.88
CA ASP A 463 15.92 -39.40 9.60
C ASP A 463 16.64 -39.12 10.94
N GLY A 464 16.74 -37.85 11.34
CA GLY A 464 17.47 -37.40 12.53
C GLY A 464 16.75 -37.74 13.85
N PRO A 465 17.31 -37.36 15.01
CA PRO A 465 16.73 -37.68 16.30
C PRO A 465 15.28 -37.22 16.42
N LYS A 466 14.38 -38.13 16.78
CA LYS A 466 12.99 -37.79 17.12
C LYS A 466 12.93 -37.20 18.51
N VAL A 467 12.28 -36.06 18.63
CA VAL A 467 12.14 -35.31 19.90
C VAL A 467 10.68 -35.09 20.31
N GLY A 468 9.72 -35.48 19.49
CA GLY A 468 8.30 -35.45 19.87
C GLY A 468 7.36 -36.06 18.84
N THR A 469 6.13 -36.33 19.28
CA THR A 469 5.01 -36.68 18.42
C THR A 469 3.77 -35.95 18.90
N VAL A 470 3.04 -35.37 17.96
CA VAL A 470 1.74 -34.75 18.18
C VAL A 470 0.70 -35.60 17.45
N ASP A 471 -0.32 -36.07 18.15
CA ASP A 471 -1.50 -36.67 17.55
C ASP A 471 -2.50 -35.57 17.20
N VAL A 472 -2.69 -35.34 15.89
CA VAL A 472 -3.73 -34.44 15.38
C VAL A 472 -4.97 -35.28 15.11
N THR A 473 -6.04 -35.08 15.86
CA THR A 473 -7.31 -35.80 15.67
C THR A 473 -8.27 -35.03 14.77
N GLY A 474 -9.29 -35.72 14.24
CA GLY A 474 -10.37 -35.09 13.50
C GLY A 474 -11.03 -33.94 14.26
N THR A 475 -11.08 -32.75 13.65
CA THR A 475 -11.73 -31.56 14.24
C THR A 475 -13.13 -31.32 13.69
N GLY A 476 -13.59 -32.15 12.75
CA GLY A 476 -14.92 -32.02 12.14
C GLY A 476 -14.97 -31.11 10.91
N GLY A 477 -13.83 -30.60 10.44
CA GLY A 477 -13.73 -29.83 9.19
C GLY A 477 -12.32 -29.28 8.93
N TRP A 478 -11.99 -29.05 7.66
CA TRP A 478 -10.67 -28.56 7.20
C TRP A 478 -10.33 -27.12 7.64
N ASN A 479 -11.33 -26.40 8.13
CA ASN A 479 -11.24 -25.02 8.61
C ASN A 479 -11.54 -24.90 10.11
N ASN A 480 -11.81 -26.00 10.80
CA ASN A 480 -12.03 -26.00 12.24
C ASN A 480 -10.70 -26.27 12.95
N ASN A 481 -9.93 -25.22 13.19
CA ASN A 481 -8.62 -25.35 13.82
C ASN A 481 -8.75 -25.65 15.32
N ALA A 482 -7.89 -26.53 15.81
CA ALA A 482 -7.72 -26.84 17.22
C ALA A 482 -6.22 -26.87 17.58
N ASP A 483 -5.91 -26.61 18.85
CA ASP A 483 -4.57 -26.77 19.39
C ASP A 483 -4.36 -28.23 19.77
N PHE A 484 -3.27 -28.81 19.28
CA PHE A 484 -2.82 -30.15 19.60
C PHE A 484 -1.50 -30.05 20.37
N PRO A 485 -1.57 -30.01 21.71
CA PRO A 485 -0.38 -29.96 22.55
C PRO A 485 0.27 -31.34 22.70
N ALA A 486 1.60 -31.36 22.80
CA ALA A 486 2.37 -32.53 23.18
C ALA A 486 3.57 -32.13 24.05
N ALA A 487 3.87 -32.94 25.06
CA ALA A 487 5.18 -32.91 25.72
C ALA A 487 6.24 -33.52 24.78
N LEU A 488 7.45 -32.95 24.76
CA LEU A 488 8.55 -33.48 23.97
C LEU A 488 9.12 -34.74 24.63
N SER A 489 9.30 -35.78 23.82
CA SER A 489 9.86 -37.06 24.25
C SER A 489 10.58 -37.78 23.12
N ASP A 490 11.59 -38.56 23.47
CA ASP A 490 12.33 -39.40 22.52
C ASP A 490 11.52 -40.63 22.03
N ASP A 491 12.13 -41.43 21.16
CA ASP A 491 11.55 -42.68 20.63
C ASP A 491 11.17 -43.71 21.72
N GLN A 492 11.71 -43.58 22.93
CA GLN A 492 11.41 -44.44 24.08
C GLN A 492 10.37 -43.81 25.03
N GLY A 493 9.81 -42.66 24.67
CA GLY A 493 8.84 -41.91 25.47
C GLY A 493 9.44 -41.24 26.71
N GLN A 494 10.76 -41.06 26.77
CA GLN A 494 11.40 -40.31 27.84
C GLN A 494 11.33 -38.80 27.54
N PRO A 495 11.04 -37.93 28.52
CA PRO A 495 11.00 -36.48 28.32
C PRO A 495 12.33 -35.93 27.77
N VAL A 496 12.24 -35.02 26.81
CA VAL A 496 13.40 -34.38 26.17
C VAL A 496 13.34 -32.86 26.34
N THR A 497 14.50 -32.24 26.54
CA THR A 497 14.66 -30.79 26.43
C THR A 497 15.57 -30.47 25.25
N VAL A 498 15.07 -29.75 24.25
CA VAL A 498 15.81 -29.37 23.04
C VAL A 498 16.48 -28.02 23.24
N THR A 499 17.80 -27.90 23.06
CA THR A 499 18.59 -26.67 23.25
C THR A 499 19.50 -26.40 22.07
N GLY A 500 19.92 -25.16 21.85
CA GLY A 500 20.82 -24.77 20.76
C GLY A 500 20.13 -24.59 19.41
N LYS A 501 20.91 -24.47 18.34
CA LYS A 501 20.39 -24.26 16.97
C LYS A 501 20.24 -25.59 16.23
N HIS A 502 19.08 -25.81 15.63
CA HIS A 502 18.75 -27.01 14.86
C HIS A 502 17.90 -26.67 13.63
N ASP A 503 17.96 -27.55 12.63
CA ASP A 503 16.91 -27.60 11.60
C ASP A 503 15.77 -28.49 12.13
N VAL A 504 14.52 -28.01 12.09
CA VAL A 504 13.35 -28.74 12.59
C VAL A 504 12.59 -29.34 11.42
N TYR A 505 12.39 -30.65 11.46
CA TYR A 505 11.61 -31.41 10.48
C TYR A 505 10.29 -31.87 11.10
N LEU A 506 9.17 -31.46 10.49
CA LEU A 506 7.84 -31.95 10.79
C LEU A 506 7.46 -33.00 9.75
N LEU A 507 7.48 -34.28 10.15
CA LEU A 507 7.10 -35.40 9.30
C LEU A 507 5.63 -35.75 9.56
N PHE A 508 4.86 -35.83 8.49
CA PHE A 508 3.43 -36.09 8.56
C PHE A 508 3.17 -37.57 8.30
N ASN A 509 2.83 -38.29 9.36
CA ASN A 509 2.70 -39.74 9.37
C ASN A 509 1.28 -40.16 9.77
N LYS A 510 0.94 -41.42 9.50
CA LYS A 510 -0.31 -42.13 9.92
C LYS A 510 -1.57 -41.60 9.20
N THR A 511 -2.29 -42.45 8.45
CA THR A 511 -3.65 -43.02 8.69
C THR A 511 -4.05 -43.90 7.47
N ASN A 512 -5.32 -44.30 7.37
CA ASN A 512 -5.93 -44.97 6.21
C ASN A 512 -6.55 -44.00 5.18
N ASP A 513 -6.59 -42.69 5.48
CA ASP A 513 -7.20 -41.67 4.65
C ASP A 513 -6.16 -41.00 3.74
N PRO A 514 -6.56 -40.54 2.53
CA PRO A 514 -5.65 -39.87 1.62
C PRO A 514 -5.18 -38.50 2.08
N TYR A 515 -5.87 -37.84 3.02
CA TYR A 515 -5.53 -36.50 3.54
C TYR A 515 -5.62 -36.47 5.08
N LEU A 516 -4.62 -35.85 5.73
CA LEU A 516 -4.43 -35.91 7.18
C LEU A 516 -5.07 -34.72 7.91
N PHE A 517 -4.50 -33.52 7.74
CA PHE A 517 -4.93 -32.28 8.37
C PHE A 517 -4.32 -31.09 7.61
N ASN A 518 -4.87 -29.91 7.83
CA ASN A 518 -4.22 -28.64 7.53
C ASN A 518 -3.43 -28.20 8.76
N LEU A 519 -2.18 -27.77 8.59
CA LEU A 519 -1.33 -27.24 9.67
C LEU A 519 -1.18 -25.73 9.48
N ASN A 520 -1.74 -24.94 10.40
CA ASN A 520 -1.72 -23.49 10.36
C ASN A 520 -0.39 -22.95 10.90
N TRP A 521 -0.13 -23.20 12.18
CA TRP A 521 1.11 -22.79 12.82
C TRP A 521 1.52 -23.80 13.88
N PHE A 522 2.76 -23.69 14.32
CA PHE A 522 3.23 -24.39 15.50
C PHE A 522 4.10 -23.49 16.36
N LYS A 523 4.28 -23.88 17.62
CA LYS A 523 5.32 -23.30 18.47
C LYS A 523 5.83 -24.35 19.43
N PHE A 524 7.07 -24.18 19.84
CA PHE A 524 7.60 -24.88 20.99
C PHE A 524 7.28 -24.12 22.26
N THR A 525 7.27 -24.84 23.38
CA THR A 525 7.02 -24.26 24.70
C THR A 525 8.12 -24.68 25.66
N ALA A 526 8.47 -23.78 26.58
CA ALA A 526 9.45 -24.07 27.62
C ALA A 526 8.92 -25.07 28.67
N GLY A 527 7.60 -25.28 28.74
CA GLY A 527 6.92 -26.21 29.65
C GLY A 527 6.03 -27.20 28.91
N ASP A 528 5.25 -28.00 29.65
CA ASP A 528 4.34 -29.01 29.11
C ASP A 528 2.96 -28.40 28.79
N PRO A 529 2.54 -28.34 27.51
CA PRO A 529 1.30 -27.70 27.09
C PRO A 529 0.07 -28.62 27.22
N THR A 530 0.20 -29.86 27.69
CA THR A 530 -0.93 -30.82 27.79
C THR A 530 -1.81 -30.64 29.03
N ARG A 531 -1.63 -29.55 29.78
CA ARG A 531 -2.43 -29.20 30.96
C ARG A 531 -3.81 -28.64 30.56
N THR A 532 -4.82 -28.74 31.44
CA THR A 532 -6.23 -28.44 31.09
C THR A 532 -6.48 -26.94 30.90
N ASP A 533 -6.90 -26.54 29.70
CA ASP A 533 -7.20 -25.14 29.34
C ASP A 533 -8.54 -24.66 29.96
N ALA A 534 -8.52 -23.55 30.70
CA ALA A 534 -9.72 -22.92 31.26
C ALA A 534 -10.74 -22.49 30.19
N TYR A 535 -10.29 -22.13 29.00
CA TYR A 535 -11.14 -21.56 27.94
C TYR A 535 -11.88 -22.64 27.12
N ALA A 536 -11.54 -23.91 27.34
CA ALA A 536 -12.27 -25.04 26.76
C ALA A 536 -13.68 -25.19 27.38
N ARG A 537 -14.61 -25.82 26.65
CA ARG A 537 -15.87 -26.28 27.21
C ARG A 537 -15.62 -27.50 28.11
N LEU A 538 -15.56 -27.26 29.41
CA LEU A 538 -15.31 -28.26 30.44
C LEU A 538 -16.64 -28.92 30.83
N SER A 539 -16.76 -30.23 30.62
CA SER A 539 -17.91 -31.00 31.10
C SER A 539 -17.92 -31.01 32.62
N ALA A 540 -19.04 -30.62 33.20
CA ALA A 540 -19.15 -30.47 34.65
C ALA A 540 -19.04 -31.84 35.36
N GLY A 541 -19.48 -32.93 34.75
CA GLY A 541 -19.29 -34.27 35.31
C GLY A 541 -17.86 -34.80 35.30
N ASN A 542 -16.90 -34.12 34.67
CA ASN A 542 -15.48 -34.53 34.66
C ASN A 542 -14.69 -33.83 35.77
N PHE A 543 -15.23 -33.81 36.98
CA PHE A 543 -14.54 -33.30 38.16
C PHE A 543 -13.50 -34.30 38.69
N ASP A 544 -12.45 -33.78 39.32
CA ASP A 544 -11.41 -34.57 40.00
C ASP A 544 -11.82 -34.98 41.43
N ASP A 545 -12.60 -34.12 42.11
CA ASP A 545 -13.17 -34.36 43.45
C ASP A 545 -14.52 -33.62 43.59
N SER A 546 -15.41 -34.12 44.45
CA SER A 546 -16.71 -33.48 44.71
C SER A 546 -17.32 -33.87 46.07
N SER A 547 -18.29 -33.08 46.54
CA SER A 547 -19.09 -33.35 47.73
C SER A 547 -20.51 -32.83 47.56
N GLY A 548 -21.52 -33.58 48.04
CA GLY A 548 -22.92 -33.12 48.09
C GLY A 548 -23.66 -33.06 46.75
N LEU A 549 -23.17 -33.74 45.71
CA LEU A 549 -23.77 -33.77 44.37
C LEU A 549 -23.57 -35.13 43.69
N ASN A 550 -24.28 -35.38 42.59
CA ASN A 550 -24.18 -36.59 41.78
C ASN A 550 -23.79 -36.26 40.33
N LYS A 551 -23.17 -37.23 39.65
CA LYS A 551 -23.00 -37.23 38.19
C LYS A 551 -24.10 -38.07 37.55
N ASN A 552 -24.87 -37.48 36.67
CA ASN A 552 -25.90 -38.16 35.91
C ASN A 552 -25.29 -39.23 34.99
N ALA A 553 -25.77 -40.46 35.06
CA ALA A 553 -25.16 -41.60 34.36
C ALA A 553 -25.37 -41.59 32.83
N ASP A 554 -26.46 -41.01 32.35
CA ASP A 554 -26.84 -41.06 30.94
C ASP A 554 -26.20 -39.93 30.14
N ASN A 555 -26.12 -38.73 30.72
CA ASN A 555 -25.69 -37.52 30.01
C ASN A 555 -24.44 -36.86 30.61
N GLY A 556 -23.99 -37.28 31.80
CA GLY A 556 -22.74 -36.81 32.40
C GLY A 556 -22.79 -35.41 33.02
N TYR A 557 -23.95 -34.76 33.11
CA TYR A 557 -24.12 -33.49 33.86
C TYR A 557 -24.16 -33.72 35.38
N LEU A 558 -23.99 -32.66 36.16
CA LEU A 558 -24.16 -32.67 37.61
C LEU A 558 -25.64 -32.49 37.97
N ASP A 559 -26.14 -33.35 38.85
CA ASP A 559 -27.50 -33.31 39.38
C ASP A 559 -27.53 -33.57 40.89
N THR A 560 -28.73 -33.53 41.48
CA THR A 560 -28.93 -33.78 42.93
C THR A 560 -28.03 -32.88 43.79
N ILE A 561 -27.80 -31.65 43.35
CA ILE A 561 -26.85 -30.71 43.97
C ILE A 561 -27.45 -30.16 45.26
N HIS A 562 -26.83 -30.43 46.40
CA HIS A 562 -27.24 -29.86 47.70
C HIS A 562 -26.66 -28.46 47.93
N ASP A 563 -27.27 -27.69 48.83
CA ASP A 563 -26.72 -26.40 49.26
C ASP A 563 -25.33 -26.59 49.89
N GLY A 564 -24.34 -25.83 49.45
CA GLY A 564 -22.94 -25.95 49.85
C GLY A 564 -22.18 -27.11 49.19
N ALA A 565 -22.76 -27.81 48.21
CA ALA A 565 -22.06 -28.83 47.43
C ALA A 565 -20.90 -28.22 46.61
N TYR A 566 -19.91 -29.03 46.25
CA TYR A 566 -18.83 -28.60 45.37
C TYR A 566 -18.37 -29.65 44.37
N ALA A 567 -17.82 -29.19 43.24
CA ALA A 567 -17.01 -29.96 42.30
C ALA A 567 -15.68 -29.24 42.03
N SER A 568 -14.56 -29.97 41.98
CA SER A 568 -13.22 -29.41 41.73
C SER A 568 -12.56 -29.95 40.46
N TYR A 569 -11.77 -29.12 39.79
CA TYR A 569 -11.03 -29.43 38.57
C TYR A 569 -9.59 -28.96 38.72
N LYS A 570 -8.62 -29.87 38.56
CA LYS A 570 -7.21 -29.63 38.90
C LYS A 570 -6.38 -29.15 37.72
N GLY A 571 -5.41 -28.29 38.01
CA GLY A 571 -4.41 -27.84 37.03
C GLY A 571 -5.02 -27.11 35.84
N ILE A 572 -6.09 -26.35 36.08
CA ILE A 572 -6.72 -25.49 35.09
C ILE A 572 -5.78 -24.32 34.79
N ASP A 573 -5.35 -24.19 33.55
CA ASP A 573 -4.51 -23.09 33.07
C ASP A 573 -5.39 -21.93 32.59
N PHE A 574 -5.42 -20.85 33.38
CA PHE A 574 -6.10 -19.60 33.06
C PHE A 574 -5.23 -18.64 32.23
N GLY A 575 -4.01 -19.03 31.84
CA GLY A 575 -3.13 -18.20 31.03
C GLY A 575 -2.87 -16.83 31.67
N THR A 576 -3.19 -15.74 30.97
CA THR A 576 -2.96 -14.37 31.45
C THR A 576 -4.07 -13.80 32.33
N GLY A 577 -5.23 -14.46 32.44
CA GLY A 577 -6.40 -13.89 33.11
C GLY A 577 -7.73 -14.20 32.40
N ALA A 578 -8.69 -14.83 33.09
CA ALA A 578 -10.06 -15.02 32.60
C ALA A 578 -11.00 -13.89 33.04
N ALA A 579 -11.73 -13.29 32.10
CA ALA A 579 -12.61 -12.13 32.32
C ALA A 579 -14.10 -12.49 32.50
N GLY A 580 -14.50 -13.70 32.14
CA GLY A 580 -15.87 -14.18 32.31
C GLY A 580 -15.99 -15.70 32.26
N VAL A 581 -17.16 -16.20 32.66
CA VAL A 581 -17.54 -17.61 32.60
C VAL A 581 -18.92 -17.75 31.97
N THR A 582 -19.11 -18.80 31.18
CA THR A 582 -20.39 -19.29 30.72
C THR A 582 -20.66 -20.65 31.35
N VAL A 583 -21.87 -20.86 31.85
CA VAL A 583 -22.34 -22.17 32.37
C VAL A 583 -23.62 -22.58 31.66
N ARG A 584 -23.76 -23.86 31.34
CA ARG A 584 -25.03 -24.41 30.84
C ARG A 584 -25.76 -25.14 31.96
N VAL A 585 -26.90 -24.60 32.35
CA VAL A 585 -27.64 -25.02 33.54
C VAL A 585 -29.13 -25.17 33.27
N SER A 586 -29.80 -25.98 34.07
CA SER A 586 -31.25 -26.02 34.18
C SER A 586 -31.67 -25.93 35.66
N SER A 587 -32.84 -25.38 35.95
CA SER A 587 -33.36 -25.26 37.31
C SER A 587 -34.87 -25.40 37.33
N GLY A 588 -35.34 -26.52 37.87
CA GLY A 588 -36.76 -26.77 38.13
C GLY A 588 -37.29 -26.12 39.41
N ASN A 589 -36.44 -25.42 40.17
CA ASN A 589 -36.74 -24.80 41.46
C ASN A 589 -36.55 -23.27 41.41
N GLN A 590 -36.27 -22.62 42.54
CA GLN A 590 -36.09 -21.17 42.65
C GLN A 590 -34.75 -20.64 42.08
N GLY A 591 -33.89 -21.52 41.55
CA GLY A 591 -32.53 -21.15 41.15
C GLY A 591 -31.58 -21.04 42.34
N GLY A 592 -30.51 -20.29 42.17
CA GLY A 592 -29.44 -20.16 43.16
C GLY A 592 -28.22 -19.44 42.59
N SER A 593 -27.02 -19.87 43.00
CA SER A 593 -25.77 -19.36 42.44
C SER A 593 -24.67 -20.41 42.40
N ILE A 594 -23.72 -20.22 41.49
CA ILE A 594 -22.47 -20.97 41.42
C ILE A 594 -21.33 -20.01 41.73
N GLU A 595 -20.65 -20.21 42.85
CA GLU A 595 -19.47 -19.46 43.28
C GLU A 595 -18.19 -20.15 42.79
N LEU A 596 -17.30 -19.40 42.13
CA LEU A 596 -16.05 -19.92 41.58
C LEU A 596 -14.88 -19.54 42.50
N LYS A 597 -14.16 -20.55 43.02
CA LYS A 597 -13.01 -20.40 43.91
C LYS A 597 -11.75 -21.04 43.36
N LEU A 598 -10.58 -20.51 43.72
CA LEU A 598 -9.28 -21.05 43.31
C LEU A 598 -8.53 -21.76 44.44
N ASP A 599 -7.77 -22.78 44.08
CA ASP A 599 -6.83 -23.60 44.85
C ASP A 599 -7.41 -24.42 46.02
N SER A 600 -8.55 -24.01 46.59
CA SER A 600 -9.24 -24.75 47.65
C SER A 600 -10.71 -24.33 47.80
N PRO A 601 -11.57 -25.13 48.48
CA PRO A 601 -12.96 -24.75 48.78
C PRO A 601 -13.11 -23.47 49.61
N ASP A 602 -12.08 -23.10 50.38
CA ASP A 602 -12.01 -21.87 51.19
C ASP A 602 -11.18 -20.76 50.52
N GLY A 603 -10.75 -20.98 49.27
CA GLY A 603 -9.90 -20.07 48.52
C GLY A 603 -10.58 -18.76 48.08
N PRO A 604 -9.84 -17.88 47.39
CA PRO A 604 -10.38 -16.62 46.88
C PRO A 604 -11.48 -16.88 45.85
N THR A 605 -12.58 -16.13 45.98
CA THR A 605 -13.70 -16.16 45.03
C THR A 605 -13.40 -15.23 43.86
N VAL A 606 -13.39 -15.78 42.66
CA VAL A 606 -13.08 -15.01 41.43
C VAL A 606 -14.32 -14.64 40.63
N GLY A 607 -15.47 -15.27 40.91
CA GLY A 607 -16.74 -14.92 40.26
C GLY A 607 -17.94 -15.62 40.88
N THR A 608 -19.14 -15.16 40.54
CA THR A 608 -20.41 -15.78 40.95
C THR A 608 -21.39 -15.71 39.79
N VAL A 609 -21.95 -16.87 39.42
CA VAL A 609 -23.00 -16.98 38.41
C VAL A 609 -24.36 -17.09 39.10
N ASN A 610 -25.25 -16.14 38.83
CA ASN A 610 -26.61 -16.17 39.37
C ASN A 610 -27.53 -16.99 38.47
N ILE A 611 -28.19 -18.00 39.04
CA ILE A 611 -29.06 -18.93 38.31
C ILE A 611 -30.51 -18.59 38.63
N PRO A 612 -31.34 -18.16 37.66
CA PRO A 612 -32.75 -17.88 37.88
C PRO A 612 -33.59 -19.16 37.93
N ALA A 613 -34.82 -19.05 38.42
CA ALA A 613 -35.83 -20.09 38.27
C ALA A 613 -36.21 -20.24 36.78
N GLN A 614 -35.96 -21.41 36.19
CA GLN A 614 -36.20 -21.68 34.76
C GLN A 614 -37.50 -22.46 34.51
N GLY A 615 -38.09 -23.06 35.56
CA GLY A 615 -39.42 -23.67 35.51
C GLY A 615 -39.42 -25.18 35.26
N GLY A 616 -38.30 -25.75 34.81
CA GLY A 616 -38.17 -27.19 34.56
C GLY A 616 -36.71 -27.68 34.61
N TRP A 617 -36.53 -28.96 34.97
CA TRP A 617 -35.21 -29.59 35.05
C TRP A 617 -34.59 -29.95 33.70
N ASP A 618 -35.39 -29.89 32.64
CA ASP A 618 -34.96 -30.11 31.26
C ASP A 618 -34.85 -28.79 30.47
N ASP A 619 -35.14 -27.65 31.11
CA ASP A 619 -35.09 -26.32 30.50
C ASP A 619 -33.68 -25.74 30.62
N TRP A 620 -32.79 -26.21 29.73
CA TRP A 620 -31.39 -25.78 29.72
C TRP A 620 -31.20 -24.39 29.11
N SER A 621 -30.47 -23.51 29.80
CA SER A 621 -29.97 -22.27 29.23
C SER A 621 -28.51 -22.02 29.59
N GLU A 622 -27.85 -21.18 28.80
CA GLU A 622 -26.50 -20.70 29.09
C GLU A 622 -26.60 -19.40 29.88
N ILE A 623 -25.79 -19.27 30.93
CA ILE A 623 -25.73 -18.09 31.81
C ILE A 623 -24.29 -17.63 31.88
N MET A 624 -24.07 -16.33 31.74
CA MET A 624 -22.75 -15.71 31.79
C MET A 624 -22.56 -14.88 33.06
N ALA A 625 -21.32 -14.82 33.55
CA ALA A 625 -20.93 -13.90 34.61
C ALA A 625 -19.51 -13.37 34.38
N ALA A 626 -19.23 -12.17 34.90
CA ALA A 626 -17.89 -11.61 34.92
C ALA A 626 -17.01 -12.31 35.99
N ILE A 627 -15.70 -12.34 35.74
CA ILE A 627 -14.69 -12.90 36.63
C ILE A 627 -13.57 -11.91 36.84
N ASP A 628 -12.97 -11.93 38.04
CA ASP A 628 -11.76 -11.19 38.37
C ASP A 628 -10.55 -11.77 37.61
N ASP A 629 -10.24 -11.12 36.48
CA ASP A 629 -9.15 -11.48 35.58
C ASP A 629 -7.76 -11.33 36.21
N THR A 630 -7.62 -10.61 37.32
CA THR A 630 -6.34 -10.47 38.03
C THR A 630 -6.03 -11.66 38.92
N GLN A 631 -7.06 -12.38 39.37
CA GLN A 631 -6.91 -13.56 40.23
C GLN A 631 -7.01 -14.87 39.46
N ALA A 632 -7.87 -14.93 38.44
CA ALA A 632 -7.98 -16.09 37.56
C ALA A 632 -6.90 -16.06 36.47
N ALA A 633 -5.62 -16.08 36.84
CA ALA A 633 -4.46 -16.07 35.95
C ALA A 633 -3.42 -17.13 36.36
N GLY A 634 -2.75 -17.76 35.39
CA GLY A 634 -1.83 -18.88 35.64
C GLY A 634 -2.56 -20.20 35.92
N VAL A 635 -1.86 -21.18 36.48
CA VAL A 635 -2.39 -22.53 36.70
C VAL A 635 -2.93 -22.69 38.12
N HIS A 636 -4.19 -23.06 38.24
CA HIS A 636 -4.92 -23.19 39.51
C HIS A 636 -5.81 -24.44 39.54
N ASP A 637 -6.14 -24.90 40.75
CA ASP A 637 -7.26 -25.84 40.93
C ASP A 637 -8.56 -25.02 41.06
N LEU A 638 -9.58 -25.32 40.25
CA LEU A 638 -10.87 -24.62 40.26
C LEU A 638 -11.90 -25.38 41.12
N TYR A 639 -12.62 -24.66 41.97
CA TYR A 639 -13.74 -25.16 42.76
C TYR A 639 -15.03 -24.42 42.38
N LEU A 640 -16.07 -25.16 42.00
CA LEU A 640 -17.43 -24.65 41.82
C LEU A 640 -18.23 -24.99 43.07
N ILE A 641 -18.65 -23.97 43.84
CA ILE A 641 -19.49 -24.11 45.04
C ILE A 641 -20.93 -23.73 44.67
N PHE A 642 -21.90 -24.58 45.02
CA PHE A 642 -23.31 -24.37 44.68
C PHE A 642 -24.10 -23.89 45.89
N HIS A 643 -24.88 -22.82 45.72
CA HIS A 643 -25.72 -22.24 46.77
C HIS A 643 -27.18 -22.09 46.30
N GLY A 644 -28.14 -22.47 47.13
CA GLY A 644 -29.57 -22.21 46.91
C GLY A 644 -29.95 -20.75 47.14
N ALA A 645 -30.96 -20.23 46.43
CA ALA A 645 -31.40 -18.83 46.53
C ALA A 645 -31.78 -18.38 47.96
N ASP A 646 -32.23 -19.32 48.80
CA ASP A 646 -32.57 -19.15 50.22
C ASP A 646 -31.94 -20.24 51.11
N GLY A 647 -30.82 -20.83 50.68
CA GLY A 647 -30.19 -21.99 51.33
C GLY A 647 -30.96 -23.30 51.09
N SER A 648 -31.79 -23.35 50.04
CA SER A 648 -32.49 -24.56 49.61
C SER A 648 -31.58 -25.50 48.81
N ASP A 649 -31.82 -26.80 48.96
CA ASP A 649 -31.21 -27.81 48.11
C ASP A 649 -31.73 -27.71 46.67
N TYR A 650 -30.92 -28.20 45.73
CA TYR A 650 -31.22 -28.31 44.29
C TYR A 650 -31.33 -26.93 43.61
N PRO A 651 -30.26 -26.12 43.59
CA PRO A 651 -30.26 -24.83 42.89
C PRO A 651 -30.32 -24.98 41.37
N CYS A 652 -29.63 -26.00 40.82
CA CYS A 652 -29.56 -26.27 39.39
C CYS A 652 -29.04 -27.69 39.08
N ASN A 653 -29.18 -28.11 37.83
CA ASN A 653 -28.27 -29.06 37.19
C ASN A 653 -27.22 -28.28 36.38
N LEU A 654 -26.00 -28.80 36.26
CA LEU A 654 -24.91 -28.17 35.50
C LEU A 654 -24.31 -29.16 34.48
N ASP A 655 -24.35 -28.82 33.21
CA ASP A 655 -23.84 -29.66 32.11
C ASP A 655 -22.37 -29.38 31.80
N TRP A 656 -22.04 -28.13 31.52
CA TRP A 656 -20.67 -27.70 31.23
C TRP A 656 -20.45 -26.23 31.62
N PHE A 657 -19.18 -25.85 31.70
CA PHE A 657 -18.76 -24.47 31.87
C PHE A 657 -17.52 -24.16 31.01
N SER A 658 -17.29 -22.90 30.69
CA SER A 658 -16.10 -22.43 29.96
C SER A 658 -15.76 -21.00 30.36
N PHE A 659 -14.48 -20.65 30.36
CA PHE A 659 -14.05 -19.28 30.62
C PHE A 659 -13.84 -18.49 29.32
N THR A 660 -13.78 -17.16 29.40
CA THR A 660 -13.44 -16.29 28.28
C THR A 660 -12.45 -15.21 28.70
N THR A 661 -11.50 -14.91 27.83
CA THR A 661 -10.62 -13.72 27.93
C THR A 661 -11.29 -12.46 27.38
N VAL A 662 -12.33 -12.62 26.57
CA VAL A 662 -12.98 -11.54 25.84
C VAL A 662 -14.09 -10.94 26.69
N LYS A 663 -13.81 -9.75 27.23
CA LYS A 663 -14.85 -8.75 27.48
C LYS A 663 -15.42 -8.41 26.10
N GLY A 664 -16.71 -8.61 25.83
CA GLY A 664 -17.28 -8.26 24.53
C GLY A 664 -16.89 -6.84 24.14
N LYS A 665 -16.65 -6.57 22.84
CA LYS A 665 -16.39 -5.19 22.39
C LYS A 665 -17.60 -4.37 22.81
N GLU A 666 -17.36 -3.42 23.71
CA GLU A 666 -18.42 -2.55 24.20
C GLU A 666 -19.05 -1.81 23.01
N GLN A 667 -20.37 -1.92 22.89
CA GLN A 667 -21.15 -1.21 21.88
C GLN A 667 -22.05 -0.21 22.59
N ASP A 668 -22.00 1.06 22.19
CA ASP A 668 -22.91 2.08 22.70
C ASP A 668 -24.32 1.80 22.18
N ALA A 669 -25.29 1.58 23.08
CA ALA A 669 -26.68 1.36 22.73
C ALA A 669 -27.28 2.53 21.92
N SER A 670 -26.75 3.75 22.10
CA SER A 670 -27.21 4.96 21.40
C SER A 670 -26.57 5.14 20.02
N GLY A 671 -25.54 4.34 19.69
CA GLY A 671 -24.85 4.36 18.41
C GLY A 671 -25.56 3.54 17.33
N LYS A 672 -25.00 3.56 16.11
CA LYS A 672 -25.39 2.66 15.02
C LYS A 672 -24.81 1.27 15.28
N ILE A 673 -25.66 0.25 15.39
CA ILE A 673 -25.25 -1.15 15.53
C ILE A 673 -25.67 -1.89 14.26
N GLU A 674 -24.69 -2.34 13.48
CA GLU A 674 -24.93 -3.14 12.27
C GLU A 674 -25.47 -4.52 12.68
N ALA A 675 -26.52 -5.01 12.04
CA ALA A 675 -27.22 -6.21 12.46
C ALA A 675 -26.40 -7.47 12.24
N GLU A 676 -25.55 -7.49 11.21
CA GLU A 676 -24.55 -8.51 10.93
C GLU A 676 -23.40 -8.55 11.94
N SER A 677 -23.26 -7.53 12.81
CA SER A 677 -22.27 -7.51 13.89
C SER A 677 -22.69 -8.31 15.14
N TYR A 678 -23.59 -9.29 14.98
CA TYR A 678 -24.05 -10.15 16.06
C TYR A 678 -22.91 -11.04 16.59
N SER A 679 -22.93 -11.30 17.89
CA SER A 679 -21.99 -12.19 18.57
C SER A 679 -22.29 -13.67 18.31
N THR A 680 -23.57 -14.04 18.28
CA THR A 680 -24.05 -15.37 17.88
C THR A 680 -25.51 -15.28 17.44
N GLY A 681 -26.01 -16.27 16.70
CA GLY A 681 -27.38 -16.28 16.23
C GLY A 681 -27.74 -17.58 15.53
N VAL A 682 -29.04 -17.80 15.29
CA VAL A 682 -29.53 -19.02 14.64
C VAL A 682 -30.59 -18.71 13.58
N GLN A 683 -30.60 -19.54 12.53
CA GLN A 683 -31.69 -19.62 11.54
C GLN A 683 -31.86 -18.37 10.64
N PHE A 684 -30.74 -17.72 10.28
CA PHE A 684 -30.65 -16.69 9.24
C PHE A 684 -29.24 -16.69 8.60
N GLY A 685 -29.06 -15.96 7.50
CA GLY A 685 -27.75 -15.71 6.87
C GLY A 685 -27.47 -14.21 6.71
N THR A 686 -26.43 -13.87 5.95
CA THR A 686 -26.09 -12.48 5.56
C THR A 686 -26.06 -12.34 4.05
N GLU A 687 -26.51 -11.21 3.52
CA GLU A 687 -26.48 -10.89 2.08
C GLU A 687 -25.95 -9.47 1.86
N ASN A 688 -25.47 -9.19 0.63
CA ASN A 688 -25.01 -7.88 0.17
C ASN A 688 -25.96 -7.34 -0.91
N GLY A 689 -26.39 -6.08 -0.79
CA GLY A 689 -27.29 -5.45 -1.76
C GLY A 689 -27.63 -4.00 -1.38
N GLY A 690 -27.90 -3.15 -2.36
CA GLY A 690 -28.25 -1.75 -2.11
C GLY A 690 -27.15 -0.92 -1.43
N GLY A 691 -25.87 -1.33 -1.52
CA GLY A 691 -24.73 -0.65 -0.90
C GLY A 691 -24.44 -1.02 0.56
N GLN A 692 -25.03 -2.10 1.07
CA GLN A 692 -24.90 -2.53 2.47
C GLN A 692 -24.96 -4.06 2.64
N THR A 693 -24.50 -4.55 3.80
CA THR A 693 -24.57 -5.94 4.25
C THR A 693 -25.63 -6.04 5.33
N TYR A 694 -26.45 -7.10 5.34
CA TYR A 694 -27.58 -7.21 6.27
C TYR A 694 -27.91 -8.67 6.60
N LEU A 695 -28.65 -8.89 7.69
CA LEU A 695 -29.24 -10.19 8.00
C LEU A 695 -30.36 -10.51 6.99
N ALA A 696 -30.36 -11.71 6.44
CA ALA A 696 -31.28 -12.16 5.41
C ALA A 696 -31.76 -13.60 5.64
N GLY A 697 -32.82 -14.00 4.94
CA GLY A 697 -33.38 -15.35 5.04
C GLY A 697 -34.07 -15.65 6.38
N ILE A 698 -34.52 -14.62 7.10
CA ILE A 698 -35.16 -14.75 8.42
C ILE A 698 -36.54 -15.39 8.27
N TYR A 699 -36.66 -16.69 8.58
CA TYR A 699 -37.91 -17.46 8.51
C TYR A 699 -38.56 -17.61 9.90
N GLY A 700 -39.63 -16.84 10.14
CA GLY A 700 -40.24 -16.66 11.47
C GLY A 700 -40.69 -17.92 12.21
N PRO A 701 -41.27 -18.95 11.55
CA PRO A 701 -41.70 -20.17 12.24
C PRO A 701 -40.59 -20.93 12.97
N ASN A 702 -39.32 -20.68 12.64
CA ASN A 702 -38.17 -21.29 13.31
C ASN A 702 -37.71 -20.54 14.56
N ASN A 703 -38.38 -19.43 14.92
CA ASN A 703 -37.97 -18.51 15.99
C ASN A 703 -36.48 -18.09 15.91
N PRO A 704 -36.01 -17.57 14.75
CA PRO A 704 -34.64 -17.12 14.60
C PRO A 704 -34.32 -15.97 15.59
N TYR A 705 -33.08 -15.91 16.08
CA TYR A 705 -32.65 -14.83 16.96
C TYR A 705 -31.16 -14.50 16.79
N ALA A 706 -30.81 -13.23 16.96
CA ALA A 706 -29.44 -12.72 17.01
C ALA A 706 -29.09 -12.21 18.42
N VAL A 707 -27.83 -12.33 18.81
CA VAL A 707 -27.32 -11.95 20.14
C VAL A 707 -26.21 -10.93 19.99
N TYR A 708 -26.27 -9.86 20.77
CA TYR A 708 -25.27 -8.80 20.81
C TYR A 708 -24.75 -8.65 22.24
N ASN A 709 -23.48 -8.96 22.44
CA ASN A 709 -22.86 -8.91 23.75
C ASN A 709 -22.38 -7.49 24.09
N TYR A 710 -22.38 -7.12 25.37
CA TYR A 710 -21.76 -5.88 25.86
C TYR A 710 -22.38 -4.58 25.29
N ILE A 711 -23.71 -4.56 25.11
CA ILE A 711 -24.44 -3.33 24.80
C ILE A 711 -24.50 -2.45 26.05
N ASN A 712 -23.88 -1.27 26.00
CA ASN A 712 -23.88 -0.30 27.09
C ASN A 712 -25.02 0.71 26.93
N PHE A 713 -26.01 0.65 27.82
CA PHE A 713 -27.16 1.55 27.86
C PHE A 713 -26.93 2.85 28.64
N GLY A 714 -25.73 3.03 29.22
CA GLY A 714 -25.40 4.17 30.07
C GLY A 714 -26.31 4.26 31.31
N ASP A 715 -26.42 5.46 31.88
CA ASP A 715 -27.15 5.70 33.14
C ASP A 715 -28.60 6.18 32.93
N ALA A 716 -28.94 6.68 31.74
CA ALA A 716 -30.22 7.34 31.48
C ALA A 716 -31.33 6.40 30.98
N GLY A 717 -30.95 5.24 30.40
CA GLY A 717 -31.82 4.26 29.78
C GLY A 717 -32.54 4.77 28.52
N PRO A 718 -32.75 3.92 27.50
CA PRO A 718 -33.31 4.35 26.22
C PRO A 718 -34.84 4.45 26.26
N ALA A 719 -35.38 5.32 25.41
CA ALA A 719 -36.84 5.46 25.25
C ALA A 719 -37.43 4.51 24.20
N LYS A 720 -36.65 4.18 23.16
CA LYS A 720 -37.11 3.41 22.00
C LYS A 720 -35.98 2.53 21.47
N LEU A 721 -36.37 1.50 20.73
CA LEU A 721 -35.52 0.76 19.81
C LEU A 721 -35.94 1.12 18.38
N TYR A 722 -34.99 1.52 17.55
CA TYR A 722 -35.14 1.77 16.13
C TYR A 722 -34.40 0.71 15.33
N VAL A 723 -35.00 0.23 14.24
CA VAL A 723 -34.42 -0.79 13.35
C VAL A 723 -34.58 -0.35 11.90
N ASN A 724 -33.55 -0.52 11.08
CA ASN A 724 -33.61 -0.34 9.64
C ASN A 724 -33.80 -1.70 8.97
N ALA A 725 -34.94 -1.90 8.32
CA ALA A 725 -35.31 -3.20 7.75
C ALA A 725 -36.02 -3.05 6.39
N ALA A 726 -35.94 -4.11 5.57
CA ALA A 726 -36.61 -4.20 4.28
C ALA A 726 -37.43 -5.48 4.19
N SER A 727 -38.63 -5.44 3.61
CA SER A 727 -39.49 -6.61 3.48
C SER A 727 -40.31 -6.55 2.19
N ASP A 728 -40.32 -7.66 1.45
CA ASP A 728 -41.24 -7.88 0.32
C ASP A 728 -42.50 -8.68 0.72
N THR A 729 -42.64 -8.99 2.02
CA THR A 729 -43.78 -9.72 2.58
C THR A 729 -44.60 -8.81 3.50
N GLN A 730 -45.42 -9.38 4.38
CA GLN A 730 -46.12 -8.62 5.41
C GLN A 730 -45.19 -8.19 6.55
N GLY A 731 -43.96 -8.69 6.61
CA GLY A 731 -43.02 -8.41 7.69
C GLY A 731 -43.21 -9.32 8.91
N GLY A 732 -42.85 -8.81 10.08
CA GLY A 732 -42.84 -9.58 11.33
C GLY A 732 -42.49 -8.71 12.54
N THR A 733 -42.20 -9.34 13.67
CA THR A 733 -41.89 -8.64 14.93
C THR A 733 -40.48 -8.96 15.40
N ILE A 734 -39.76 -7.94 15.88
CA ILE A 734 -38.47 -8.07 16.58
C ILE A 734 -38.71 -7.86 18.07
N GLU A 735 -38.42 -8.86 18.90
CA GLU A 735 -38.43 -8.77 20.35
C GLU A 735 -37.01 -8.59 20.88
N ALA A 736 -36.73 -7.46 21.55
CA ALA A 736 -35.46 -7.24 22.23
C ALA A 736 -35.53 -7.71 23.69
N ARG A 737 -34.66 -8.63 24.09
CA ARG A 737 -34.61 -9.26 25.42
C ARG A 737 -33.23 -9.15 26.05
N LEU A 738 -33.17 -9.05 27.39
CA LEU A 738 -31.90 -8.91 28.12
C LEU A 738 -31.41 -10.23 28.70
N ASP A 739 -30.10 -10.44 28.59
CA ASP A 739 -29.26 -11.42 29.29
C ASP A 739 -29.58 -12.91 29.06
N SER A 740 -30.74 -13.22 28.48
CA SER A 740 -31.08 -14.53 27.91
C SER A 740 -32.26 -14.43 26.93
N LEU A 741 -32.45 -15.46 26.09
CA LEU A 741 -33.58 -15.56 25.15
C LEU A 741 -34.95 -15.56 25.86
N ASN A 742 -34.99 -16.02 27.12
CA ASN A 742 -36.19 -16.01 27.97
C ASN A 742 -36.19 -14.86 28.99
N GLY A 743 -35.18 -13.98 28.92
CA GLY A 743 -35.02 -12.85 29.82
C GLY A 743 -36.06 -11.76 29.62
N PRO A 744 -35.95 -10.67 30.41
CA PRO A 744 -36.89 -9.55 30.34
C PRO A 744 -37.03 -9.02 28.92
N LEU A 745 -38.26 -8.98 28.41
CA LEU A 745 -38.59 -8.28 27.16
C LEU A 745 -38.54 -6.78 27.41
N ILE A 746 -37.71 -6.07 26.67
CA ILE A 746 -37.52 -4.62 26.84
C ILE A 746 -38.15 -3.81 25.70
N SER A 747 -38.22 -4.33 24.48
CA SER A 747 -38.90 -3.68 23.36
C SER A 747 -39.46 -4.68 22.36
N SER A 748 -40.49 -4.27 21.63
CA SER A 748 -41.11 -5.03 20.55
C SER A 748 -41.35 -4.12 19.35
N VAL A 749 -40.69 -4.40 18.22
CA VAL A 749 -40.73 -3.59 17.00
C VAL A 749 -41.48 -4.34 15.90
N ASN A 750 -42.47 -3.69 15.28
CA ASN A 750 -43.24 -4.29 14.20
C ASN A 750 -42.74 -3.77 12.84
N VAL A 751 -42.20 -4.67 12.02
CA VAL A 751 -41.69 -4.39 10.67
C VAL A 751 -42.77 -4.77 9.66
N THR A 752 -43.07 -3.88 8.70
CA THR A 752 -44.06 -4.13 7.64
C THR A 752 -43.42 -4.17 6.26
N GLY A 753 -44.16 -4.62 5.24
CA GLY A 753 -43.70 -4.61 3.85
C GLY A 753 -43.25 -3.22 3.37
N THR A 754 -42.05 -3.15 2.79
CA THR A 754 -41.42 -1.92 2.29
C THR A 754 -41.40 -1.83 0.76
N GLY A 755 -41.86 -2.87 0.06
CA GLY A 755 -41.93 -2.92 -1.40
C GLY A 755 -40.71 -3.54 -2.08
N GLY A 756 -39.88 -4.26 -1.32
CA GLY A 756 -38.78 -5.07 -1.85
C GLY A 756 -37.76 -5.44 -0.77
N TRP A 757 -37.00 -6.52 -1.00
CA TRP A 757 -35.98 -7.05 -0.08
C TRP A 757 -34.79 -6.12 0.18
N GLN A 758 -34.63 -5.05 -0.60
CA GLN A 758 -33.55 -4.06 -0.48
C GLN A 758 -34.08 -2.63 -0.36
N THR A 759 -35.39 -2.46 -0.13
CA THR A 759 -36.02 -1.14 0.07
C THR A 759 -36.09 -0.86 1.57
N PHE A 760 -35.00 -0.36 2.16
CA PHE A 760 -34.88 -0.21 3.61
C PHE A 760 -35.66 0.99 4.16
N GLN A 761 -36.32 0.78 5.32
CA GLN A 761 -37.06 1.78 6.07
C GLN A 761 -36.81 1.62 7.58
N VAL A 762 -36.93 2.73 8.32
CA VAL A 762 -36.77 2.73 9.78
C VAL A 762 -38.12 2.45 10.47
N PHE A 763 -38.12 1.44 11.34
CA PHE A 763 -39.22 1.07 12.25
C PHE A 763 -38.81 1.30 13.70
N SER A 764 -39.78 1.38 14.61
CA SER A 764 -39.48 1.59 16.03
C SER A 764 -40.46 0.88 16.98
N GLY A 765 -40.00 0.66 18.21
CA GLY A 765 -40.78 0.13 19.33
C GLY A 765 -40.37 0.81 20.63
N ASP A 766 -41.33 0.99 21.55
CA ASP A 766 -41.07 1.64 22.84
C ASP A 766 -40.27 0.70 23.76
N VAL A 767 -39.37 1.27 24.57
CA VAL A 767 -38.67 0.54 25.63
C VAL A 767 -39.48 0.66 26.91
N ALA A 768 -40.12 -0.44 27.33
CA ALA A 768 -41.10 -0.42 28.42
C ALA A 768 -40.49 -0.64 29.82
N THR A 769 -39.27 -1.17 29.88
CA THR A 769 -38.55 -1.48 31.12
C THR A 769 -37.27 -0.64 31.16
N PRO A 770 -36.99 0.12 32.22
CA PRO A 770 -35.72 0.85 32.34
C PRO A 770 -34.52 -0.11 32.26
N VAL A 771 -33.56 0.20 31.40
CA VAL A 771 -32.33 -0.56 31.20
C VAL A 771 -31.14 0.38 31.36
N THR A 772 -30.15 0.01 32.15
CA THR A 772 -28.94 0.83 32.40
C THR A 772 -27.73 -0.08 32.51
N GLY A 773 -26.55 0.43 32.20
CA GLY A 773 -25.31 -0.35 32.26
C GLY A 773 -25.18 -1.34 31.10
N LYS A 774 -24.32 -2.35 31.27
CA LYS A 774 -23.91 -3.26 30.19
C LYS A 774 -24.70 -4.56 30.24
N HIS A 775 -25.27 -4.96 29.11
CA HIS A 775 -26.10 -6.16 29.00
C HIS A 775 -25.78 -6.96 27.73
N ILE A 776 -26.29 -8.20 27.70
CA ILE A 776 -26.43 -8.97 26.47
C ILE A 776 -27.84 -8.73 25.91
N VAL A 777 -27.94 -8.36 24.63
CA VAL A 777 -29.22 -8.10 23.97
C VAL A 777 -29.52 -9.22 22.96
N TYR A 778 -30.66 -9.87 23.13
CA TYR A 778 -31.22 -10.83 22.19
C TYR A 778 -32.27 -10.14 21.33
N LEU A 779 -32.15 -10.21 20.01
CA LEU A 779 -33.20 -9.86 19.05
C LEU A 779 -33.86 -11.14 18.54
N LEU A 780 -35.04 -11.46 19.07
CA LEU A 780 -35.84 -12.61 18.67
C LEU A 780 -36.84 -12.20 17.57
N PHE A 781 -36.79 -12.88 16.43
CA PHE A 781 -37.62 -12.56 15.27
C PHE A 781 -38.83 -13.49 15.19
N LYS A 782 -40.03 -12.92 15.12
CA LYS A 782 -41.30 -13.66 15.14
C LYS A 782 -42.17 -13.35 13.94
N GLY A 783 -42.81 -14.39 13.42
CA GLY A 783 -43.86 -14.32 12.42
C GLY A 783 -44.13 -15.68 11.78
N SER A 784 -45.01 -15.71 10.78
CA SER A 784 -45.51 -16.96 10.20
C SER A 784 -44.84 -17.37 8.88
N ASP A 785 -43.93 -16.56 8.33
CA ASP A 785 -43.25 -16.78 7.04
C ASP A 785 -41.87 -16.11 7.05
N TYR A 786 -41.26 -15.90 5.87
CA TYR A 786 -40.11 -15.00 5.69
C TYR A 786 -40.48 -13.56 6.07
N LEU A 787 -39.70 -12.99 6.97
CA LEU A 787 -40.06 -11.75 7.66
C LEU A 787 -39.53 -10.50 6.96
N PHE A 788 -38.23 -10.25 7.08
CA PHE A 788 -37.56 -9.04 6.61
C PHE A 788 -36.05 -9.30 6.53
N ASN A 789 -35.36 -8.44 5.81
CA ASN A 789 -33.92 -8.23 5.95
C ASN A 789 -33.69 -7.14 6.99
N LEU A 790 -32.77 -7.38 7.93
CA LEU A 790 -32.44 -6.44 9.00
C LEU A 790 -31.02 -5.94 8.80
N ASP A 791 -30.87 -4.64 8.63
CA ASP A 791 -29.59 -3.99 8.31
C ASP A 791 -28.90 -3.46 9.57
N LYS A 792 -29.61 -2.68 10.38
CA LYS A 792 -29.02 -2.03 11.57
C LYS A 792 -30.06 -1.61 12.58
N PHE A 793 -29.63 -1.33 13.80
CA PHE A 793 -30.51 -0.84 14.86
C PHE A 793 -29.79 0.12 15.81
N THR A 794 -30.57 0.87 16.59
CA THR A 794 -30.09 1.74 17.66
C THR A 794 -31.16 1.90 18.74
N PHE A 795 -30.74 2.11 19.98
CA PHE A 795 -31.62 2.55 21.08
C PHE A 795 -31.58 4.09 21.29
N GLY A 796 -30.81 4.80 20.46
CA GLY A 796 -30.64 6.26 20.47
C GLY A 796 -31.48 6.99 19.43
N ASP A 797 -30.88 8.00 18.79
CA ASP A 797 -31.51 8.80 17.75
C ASP A 797 -31.54 8.02 16.42
N PRO A 798 -32.70 7.84 15.75
CA PRO A 798 -32.77 7.11 14.49
C PRO A 798 -31.96 7.71 13.34
N ASP A 799 -31.60 9.01 13.39
CA ASP A 799 -30.84 9.67 12.33
C ASP A 799 -29.47 9.00 12.10
N VAL A 800 -28.89 8.36 13.13
CA VAL A 800 -27.63 7.61 13.02
C VAL A 800 -27.71 6.41 12.07
N LEU A 801 -28.93 5.92 11.76
CA LEU A 801 -29.12 4.82 10.82
C LEU A 801 -29.04 5.31 9.36
N THR A 802 -29.42 6.55 9.07
CA THR A 802 -29.53 7.07 7.70
C THR A 802 -28.48 8.12 7.34
N LYS A 803 -27.67 8.57 8.30
CA LYS A 803 -26.59 9.53 8.05
C LYS A 803 -25.55 8.92 7.08
N PRO A 804 -25.12 9.64 6.03
CA PRO A 804 -23.97 9.23 5.24
C PRO A 804 -22.77 9.00 6.17
N ASP A 805 -22.03 7.92 5.95
CA ASP A 805 -20.83 7.66 6.73
C ASP A 805 -19.84 8.80 6.45
N GLU A 806 -19.61 9.63 7.47
CA GLU A 806 -18.49 10.57 7.46
C GLU A 806 -17.24 9.75 7.78
N PRO A 807 -16.13 9.90 7.02
CA PRO A 807 -14.91 9.21 7.35
C PRO A 807 -14.54 9.53 8.81
N PRO A 808 -14.03 8.54 9.57
CA PRO A 808 -13.59 8.77 10.92
C PRO A 808 -12.64 9.94 10.91
N THR A 809 -12.91 10.91 11.77
CA THR A 809 -11.97 11.99 11.96
C THR A 809 -10.67 11.36 12.46
N PRO A 810 -9.52 11.63 11.80
CA PRO A 810 -8.25 11.16 12.30
C PRO A 810 -8.08 11.56 13.77
N PRO A 811 -7.37 10.75 14.58
CA PRO A 811 -7.17 11.06 15.98
C PRO A 811 -6.61 12.48 16.14
N THR A 812 -7.30 13.31 16.92
CA THR A 812 -6.81 14.67 17.19
C THR A 812 -5.54 14.58 18.01
N ASP A 813 -4.49 15.25 17.56
CA ASP A 813 -3.29 15.45 18.37
C ASP A 813 -2.97 16.95 18.53
N SER A 814 -1.87 17.22 19.21
CA SER A 814 -1.33 18.58 19.42
C SER A 814 -0.09 18.84 18.56
N VAL A 815 0.16 18.01 17.55
CA VAL A 815 1.33 18.08 16.66
C VAL A 815 0.89 18.76 15.38
N ALA A 816 1.48 19.91 15.09
CA ALA A 816 1.20 20.58 13.82
C ALA A 816 1.70 19.72 12.64
N PRO A 817 1.02 19.79 11.47
CA PRO A 817 1.50 19.12 10.27
C PRO A 817 2.92 19.53 9.89
N GLY A 818 3.60 18.65 9.17
CA GLY A 818 4.85 18.96 8.48
C GLY A 818 4.69 20.13 7.51
N GLU A 819 5.82 20.72 7.12
CA GLU A 819 5.82 21.78 6.09
C GLU A 819 5.56 21.19 4.70
N VAL A 820 5.20 22.05 3.75
CA VAL A 820 5.20 21.66 2.33
C VAL A 820 6.64 21.43 1.85
N GLU A 821 6.82 20.61 0.83
CA GLU A 821 8.12 20.33 0.22
C GLU A 821 8.11 20.65 -1.28
N HIS A 822 9.31 20.75 -1.88
CA HIS A 822 9.54 20.89 -3.33
C HIS A 822 8.66 21.95 -4.03
N VAL A 823 8.51 23.12 -3.41
CA VAL A 823 7.70 24.20 -3.98
C VAL A 823 8.31 24.67 -5.30
N GLN A 824 7.53 24.59 -6.36
CA GLN A 824 7.84 25.14 -7.67
C GLN A 824 7.01 26.39 -7.93
N THR A 825 7.66 27.38 -8.54
CA THR A 825 7.06 28.65 -8.92
C THR A 825 7.13 28.84 -10.42
N ILE A 826 5.97 28.98 -11.06
CA ILE A 826 5.84 29.28 -12.48
C ILE A 826 5.23 30.67 -12.58
N ARG A 827 6.06 31.66 -12.93
CA ARG A 827 5.62 33.04 -13.14
C ARG A 827 5.23 33.25 -14.59
N GLU A 828 4.02 33.72 -14.81
CA GLU A 828 3.46 34.07 -16.11
C GLU A 828 2.91 35.49 -16.01
N ASP A 829 3.69 36.48 -16.47
CA ASP A 829 3.34 37.89 -16.44
C ASP A 829 2.88 38.38 -15.05
N ASP A 830 1.58 38.63 -14.88
CA ASP A 830 0.96 39.15 -13.67
C ASP A 830 0.50 38.05 -12.69
N GLN A 831 0.90 36.80 -12.93
CA GLN A 831 0.47 35.64 -12.16
C GLN A 831 1.65 34.73 -11.78
N ILE A 832 1.49 34.03 -10.66
CA ILE A 832 2.38 32.97 -10.22
C ILE A 832 1.54 31.72 -9.95
N ARG A 833 1.79 30.67 -10.73
CA ARG A 833 1.29 29.33 -10.47
C ARG A 833 2.27 28.61 -9.53
N LEU A 834 1.71 27.97 -8.52
CA LEU A 834 2.41 27.21 -7.51
C LEU A 834 2.06 25.73 -7.63
N THR A 835 3.07 24.89 -7.43
CA THR A 835 2.93 23.46 -7.16
C THR A 835 3.86 23.09 -6.02
N TRP A 836 3.46 22.14 -5.18
CA TRP A 836 4.23 21.70 -4.01
C TRP A 836 3.85 20.27 -3.66
N ASP A 837 4.59 19.65 -2.75
CA ASP A 837 4.21 18.38 -2.17
C ASP A 837 3.75 18.51 -0.70
N GLY A 838 2.91 17.58 -0.27
CA GLY A 838 2.42 17.52 1.11
C GLY A 838 1.33 18.56 1.44
N PRO A 839 1.03 18.76 2.74
CA PRO A 839 1.55 18.00 3.87
C PRO A 839 1.16 16.52 3.80
N TYR A 840 2.06 15.64 4.25
CA TYR A 840 1.83 14.18 4.22
C TYR A 840 1.04 13.67 5.42
N ASP A 841 0.92 14.47 6.48
CA ASP A 841 0.14 14.14 7.67
C ASP A 841 -1.29 13.75 7.30
N ILE A 842 -1.74 12.62 7.83
CA ILE A 842 -3.03 12.01 7.49
C ILE A 842 -4.21 12.88 7.94
N ASP A 843 -4.01 13.69 8.98
CA ASP A 843 -5.00 14.61 9.56
C ASP A 843 -4.86 16.06 9.08
N GLY A 844 -3.89 16.32 8.18
CA GLY A 844 -3.75 17.58 7.47
C GLY A 844 -5.00 17.90 6.64
N THR A 845 -5.51 19.12 6.75
CA THR A 845 -6.76 19.52 6.07
C THR A 845 -6.52 20.50 4.92
N LYS A 846 -5.63 21.48 5.11
CA LYS A 846 -5.43 22.58 4.15
C LYS A 846 -4.08 23.26 4.31
N THR A 847 -3.69 23.96 3.26
CA THR A 847 -2.53 24.84 3.18
C THR A 847 -3.01 26.28 3.00
N ILE A 848 -2.50 27.18 3.84
CA ILE A 848 -2.71 28.63 3.76
C ILE A 848 -1.50 29.25 3.08
N ILE A 849 -1.72 29.99 2.00
CA ILE A 849 -0.68 30.64 1.20
C ILE A 849 -0.82 32.15 1.33
N THR A 850 0.21 32.82 1.84
CA THR A 850 0.25 34.27 2.03
C THR A 850 1.32 34.89 1.14
N VAL A 851 1.00 35.98 0.44
CA VAL A 851 1.95 36.71 -0.41
C VAL A 851 2.40 37.98 0.30
N LEU A 852 3.71 38.20 0.39
CA LEU A 852 4.32 39.39 0.96
C LEU A 852 5.12 40.15 -0.10
N GLN A 853 5.03 41.48 -0.07
CA GLN A 853 5.90 42.39 -0.80
C GLN A 853 6.60 43.31 0.21
N ASN A 854 7.93 43.37 0.17
CA ASN A 854 8.74 44.14 1.15
C ASN A 854 8.38 43.82 2.62
N GLY A 855 8.04 42.57 2.91
CA GLY A 855 7.65 42.10 4.24
C GLY A 855 6.21 42.44 4.67
N GLN A 856 5.40 43.08 3.81
CA GLN A 856 4.00 43.34 4.08
C GLN A 856 3.10 42.43 3.25
N GLN A 857 2.04 41.89 3.86
CA GLN A 857 1.06 41.08 3.15
C GLN A 857 0.33 41.91 2.09
N ILE A 858 0.19 41.34 0.90
CA ILE A 858 -0.61 41.87 -0.19
C ILE A 858 -1.71 40.87 -0.55
N GLY A 859 -2.93 41.35 -0.71
CA GLY A 859 -4.10 40.50 -0.97
C GLY A 859 -4.52 39.63 0.21
N GLU A 860 -5.58 38.85 0.00
CA GLU A 860 -6.07 37.85 0.95
C GLU A 860 -5.29 36.53 0.82
N PRO A 861 -5.08 35.77 1.91
CA PRO A 861 -4.44 34.46 1.82
C PRO A 861 -5.27 33.48 0.99
N ALA A 862 -4.61 32.69 0.14
CA ALA A 862 -5.26 31.59 -0.55
C ALA A 862 -5.36 30.37 0.39
N ILE A 863 -6.53 29.73 0.45
CA ILE A 863 -6.76 28.51 1.23
C ILE A 863 -6.95 27.36 0.24
N VAL A 864 -6.09 26.35 0.32
CA VAL A 864 -6.09 25.21 -0.59
C VAL A 864 -6.23 23.93 0.21
N ASN A 865 -7.23 23.10 -0.11
CA ASN A 865 -7.45 21.83 0.56
C ASN A 865 -6.31 20.82 0.26
N ARG A 866 -6.00 19.95 1.23
CA ARG A 866 -5.03 18.85 1.05
C ARG A 866 -5.51 17.92 -0.07
N GLY A 867 -4.64 17.68 -1.05
CA GLY A 867 -4.90 16.85 -2.24
C GLY A 867 -4.89 17.62 -3.56
N ILE A 868 -4.96 18.95 -3.53
CA ILE A 868 -4.97 19.79 -4.73
C ILE A 868 -3.55 20.19 -5.15
N GLN A 869 -2.66 20.49 -4.17
CA GLN A 869 -1.23 20.81 -4.36
C GLN A 869 -0.92 21.79 -5.51
N THR A 870 -1.85 22.70 -5.79
CA THR A 870 -1.64 23.77 -6.77
C THR A 870 -2.42 25.01 -6.39
N ALA A 871 -1.89 26.17 -6.76
CA ALA A 871 -2.55 27.46 -6.57
C ALA A 871 -2.15 28.43 -7.69
N LEU A 872 -3.05 29.36 -8.04
CA LEU A 872 -2.76 30.45 -8.95
C LEU A 872 -2.93 31.77 -8.19
N LEU A 873 -1.84 32.53 -8.11
CA LEU A 873 -1.80 33.87 -7.55
C LEU A 873 -1.84 34.87 -8.70
N SER A 874 -2.72 35.87 -8.66
CA SER A 874 -2.90 36.84 -9.76
C SER A 874 -2.82 38.28 -9.28
N GLY A 875 -2.68 39.24 -10.21
CA GLY A 875 -2.62 40.67 -9.89
C GLY A 875 -1.27 41.11 -9.32
N LEU A 876 -0.21 40.38 -9.66
CA LEU A 876 1.16 40.67 -9.26
C LEU A 876 1.84 41.54 -10.33
N ALA A 877 2.64 42.52 -9.94
CA ALA A 877 3.45 43.27 -10.90
C ALA A 877 4.50 42.36 -11.57
N VAL A 878 4.74 42.55 -12.88
CA VAL A 878 5.58 41.70 -13.74
C VAL A 878 7.08 41.74 -13.37
N ASP A 879 7.57 42.87 -12.87
CA ASP A 879 8.99 43.15 -12.62
C ASP A 879 9.35 43.30 -11.13
N GLU A 880 8.54 42.74 -10.23
CA GLU A 880 8.72 42.81 -8.77
C GLU A 880 8.97 41.42 -8.13
N ASP A 881 9.60 41.39 -6.95
CA ASP A 881 9.82 40.18 -6.16
C ASP A 881 8.85 40.05 -4.98
N TYR A 882 8.52 38.80 -4.64
CA TYR A 882 7.60 38.44 -3.57
C TYR A 882 8.18 37.39 -2.64
N THR A 883 7.65 37.33 -1.42
CA THR A 883 7.83 36.20 -0.51
C THR A 883 6.50 35.49 -0.34
N ILE A 884 6.47 34.20 -0.63
CA ILE A 884 5.29 33.34 -0.54
C ILE A 884 5.46 32.47 0.70
N VAL A 885 4.50 32.54 1.63
CA VAL A 885 4.53 31.80 2.90
C VAL A 885 3.44 30.75 2.90
N PHE A 886 3.82 29.49 3.07
CA PHE A 886 2.93 28.34 3.21
C PHE A 886 2.79 27.99 4.68
N ARG A 887 1.57 27.68 5.14
CA ARG A 887 1.30 27.11 6.46
C ARG A 887 0.26 26.02 6.36
N ASN A 888 0.54 24.85 6.92
CA ASN A 888 -0.36 23.72 6.92
C ASN A 888 -1.21 23.71 8.18
N VAL A 889 -2.44 23.23 8.07
CA VAL A 889 -3.41 23.16 9.18
C VAL A 889 -4.00 21.77 9.24
N ASP A 890 -4.03 21.16 10.42
CA ASP A 890 -4.68 19.88 10.67
C ASP A 890 -6.16 20.01 11.09
N THR A 891 -6.76 18.88 11.43
CA THR A 891 -8.13 18.77 11.90
C THR A 891 -8.32 19.40 13.29
N SER A 892 -7.30 19.35 14.15
CA SER A 892 -7.25 19.99 15.48
C SER A 892 -7.09 21.52 15.41
N GLY A 893 -6.75 22.05 14.24
CA GLY A 893 -6.44 23.45 14.01
C GLY A 893 -5.02 23.85 14.40
N ASN A 894 -4.11 22.90 14.64
CA ASN A 894 -2.69 23.22 14.80
C ASN A 894 -2.14 23.70 13.44
N VAL A 895 -1.18 24.63 13.50
CA VAL A 895 -0.63 25.30 12.31
C VAL A 895 0.87 25.08 12.27
N SER A 896 1.40 24.67 11.12
CA SER A 896 2.84 24.51 10.89
C SER A 896 3.60 25.84 11.10
N GLN A 897 4.92 25.78 11.27
CA GLN A 897 5.75 26.97 11.49
C GLN A 897 5.69 27.90 10.26
N GLY A 898 5.72 27.28 9.09
CA GLY A 898 5.53 27.86 7.79
C GLY A 898 6.82 27.92 6.96
N LEU A 899 6.74 27.44 5.72
CA LEU A 899 7.81 27.56 4.73
C LEU A 899 7.70 28.89 3.98
N SER A 900 8.82 29.60 3.85
CA SER A 900 8.92 30.84 3.06
C SER A 900 9.73 30.64 1.79
N ILE A 901 9.14 30.97 0.64
CA ILE A 901 9.77 30.94 -0.69
C ILE A 901 9.93 32.38 -1.16
N GLU A 902 11.16 32.80 -1.44
CA GLU A 902 11.44 34.11 -2.03
C GLU A 902 11.55 33.94 -3.56
N THR A 903 10.71 34.63 -4.33
CA THR A 903 10.72 34.52 -5.81
C THR A 903 12.05 34.97 -6.41
N LYS A 904 12.78 35.86 -5.73
CA LYS A 904 14.11 36.32 -6.12
C LYS A 904 15.17 35.20 -6.16
N ASN A 905 14.92 34.09 -5.46
CA ASN A 905 15.84 32.95 -5.40
C ASN A 905 15.68 32.03 -6.62
N GLY A 906 14.57 32.11 -7.35
CA GLY A 906 14.37 31.43 -8.62
C GLY A 906 15.05 32.16 -9.79
N PRO A 907 14.80 31.71 -11.04
CA PRO A 907 15.36 32.32 -12.22
C PRO A 907 14.84 33.74 -12.37
N SER A 908 15.74 34.70 -12.61
CA SER A 908 15.43 36.11 -12.80
C SER A 908 16.21 36.67 -13.99
N PHE A 909 15.74 37.79 -14.53
CA PHE A 909 16.40 38.46 -15.64
C PHE A 909 16.54 39.96 -15.44
N SER A 910 17.49 40.53 -16.17
CA SER A 910 17.59 41.96 -16.40
C SER A 910 17.70 42.25 -17.89
N LEU A 911 16.90 43.22 -18.34
CA LEU A 911 17.05 43.86 -19.65
C LEU A 911 17.63 45.25 -19.42
N ALA A 912 18.69 45.60 -20.15
CA ALA A 912 19.31 46.91 -20.06
C ALA A 912 19.81 47.43 -21.41
N SER A 913 19.64 48.72 -21.68
CA SER A 913 20.25 49.42 -22.82
C SER A 913 21.04 50.62 -22.33
N GLY A 914 22.30 50.75 -22.76
CA GLY A 914 23.19 51.83 -22.31
C GLY A 914 23.42 51.88 -20.79
N GLY A 915 23.32 50.73 -20.10
CA GLY A 915 23.46 50.63 -18.64
C GLY A 915 22.21 51.02 -17.83
N LYS A 916 21.07 51.29 -18.48
CA LYS A 916 19.78 51.56 -17.82
C LYS A 916 18.84 50.37 -17.98
N ALA A 917 18.12 50.01 -16.91
CA ALA A 917 17.14 48.94 -16.93
C ALA A 917 15.96 49.27 -17.87
N VAL A 918 15.49 48.27 -18.61
CA VAL A 918 14.31 48.33 -19.48
C VAL A 918 13.17 47.63 -18.74
N LYS A 919 12.13 48.41 -18.44
CA LYS A 919 10.88 47.98 -17.80
C LYS A 919 9.70 48.18 -18.77
N GLU A 920 8.54 47.66 -18.42
CA GLU A 920 7.28 47.90 -19.13
C GLU A 920 7.08 49.41 -19.40
N GLY A 921 6.80 49.76 -20.66
CA GLY A 921 6.60 51.14 -21.12
C GLY A 921 7.88 51.98 -21.29
N SER A 922 9.08 51.40 -21.15
CA SER A 922 10.34 52.15 -21.30
C SER A 922 10.55 52.70 -22.70
N SER A 923 11.30 53.80 -22.83
CA SER A 923 11.79 54.33 -24.12
C SER A 923 13.32 54.29 -24.15
N ILE A 924 13.91 53.61 -25.13
CA ILE A 924 15.36 53.38 -25.23
C ILE A 924 15.92 53.74 -26.61
N GLY A 925 17.19 54.17 -26.65
CA GLY A 925 17.91 54.47 -27.90
C GLY A 925 18.40 53.20 -28.59
N ASP A 926 18.44 53.22 -29.92
CA ASP A 926 18.91 52.10 -30.77
C ASP A 926 20.43 52.07 -30.98
N GLY A 927 21.13 53.13 -30.57
CA GLY A 927 22.59 53.26 -30.67
C GLY A 927 23.38 52.40 -29.71
N THR A 928 22.71 51.71 -28.78
CA THR A 928 23.30 50.71 -27.89
C THR A 928 22.52 49.39 -27.94
N PRO A 929 23.18 48.23 -27.96
CA PRO A 929 22.50 46.95 -27.90
C PRO A 929 21.66 46.78 -26.63
N LEU A 930 20.58 46.01 -26.73
CA LEU A 930 19.84 45.51 -25.59
C LEU A 930 20.62 44.34 -24.97
N SER A 931 21.10 44.52 -23.75
CA SER A 931 21.71 43.47 -22.94
C SER A 931 20.61 42.70 -22.20
N PHE A 932 20.60 41.39 -22.38
CA PHE A 932 19.80 40.45 -21.59
C PHE A 932 20.75 39.62 -20.73
N GLN A 933 20.53 39.61 -19.42
CA GLN A 933 21.31 38.83 -18.47
C GLN A 933 20.36 38.09 -17.54
N VAL A 934 20.71 36.85 -17.22
CA VAL A 934 19.94 36.01 -16.30
C VAL A 934 20.76 35.68 -15.07
N THR A 935 20.07 35.56 -13.96
CA THR A 935 20.62 35.16 -12.67
C THR A 935 19.74 34.08 -12.08
N ASP A 936 20.36 33.15 -11.37
CA ASP A 936 19.67 32.16 -10.57
C ASP A 936 20.33 32.10 -9.19
N GLY A 937 19.51 32.02 -8.15
CA GLY A 937 19.98 32.09 -6.78
C GLY A 937 20.40 30.75 -6.19
N VAL A 938 19.97 29.61 -6.77
CA VAL A 938 19.98 28.31 -6.06
C VAL A 938 20.19 27.07 -6.93
N SER A 939 19.53 26.93 -8.09
CA SER A 939 19.41 25.65 -8.82
C SER A 939 20.08 25.58 -10.20
N GLU A 940 20.64 26.68 -10.70
CA GLU A 940 21.19 26.88 -12.04
C GLU A 940 20.13 27.01 -13.16
N ILE A 941 20.41 27.89 -14.13
CA ILE A 941 19.55 28.09 -15.32
C ILE A 941 19.73 26.93 -16.32
N VAL A 942 18.61 26.32 -16.73
CA VAL A 942 18.54 25.28 -17.77
C VAL A 942 18.29 25.90 -19.15
N SER A 943 17.34 26.84 -19.24
CA SER A 943 17.05 27.56 -20.48
C SER A 943 16.78 29.04 -20.20
N ALA A 944 17.21 29.89 -21.14
CA ALA A 944 16.99 31.33 -21.10
C ALA A 944 16.91 31.87 -22.52
N VAL A 945 15.73 32.33 -22.90
CA VAL A 945 15.43 32.87 -24.23
C VAL A 945 14.75 34.22 -24.06
N VAL A 946 15.15 35.20 -24.87
CA VAL A 946 14.36 36.41 -25.09
C VAL A 946 13.97 36.47 -26.56
N THR A 947 12.68 36.55 -26.83
CA THR A 947 12.11 36.69 -28.17
C THR A 947 11.75 38.14 -28.40
N LEU A 948 12.35 38.76 -29.41
CA LEU A 948 12.07 40.14 -29.80
C LEU A 948 11.55 40.16 -31.24
N ASP A 949 10.37 40.74 -31.47
CA ASP A 949 9.71 40.80 -32.78
C ASP A 949 9.60 39.43 -33.48
N GLY A 950 9.36 38.36 -32.71
CA GLY A 950 9.23 36.98 -33.21
C GLY A 950 10.55 36.28 -33.53
N LYS A 951 11.70 36.87 -33.15
CA LYS A 951 13.02 36.24 -33.27
C LYS A 951 13.60 35.90 -31.90
N ASP A 952 14.05 34.65 -31.75
CA ASP A 952 14.63 34.15 -30.50
C ASP A 952 16.12 34.49 -30.37
N TYR A 953 16.50 34.90 -29.17
CA TYR A 953 17.88 35.18 -28.77
C TYR A 953 18.22 34.39 -27.51
N PRO A 954 18.76 33.16 -27.65
CA PRO A 954 19.16 32.35 -26.49
C PRO A 954 20.37 32.95 -25.77
N ALA A 955 20.36 32.89 -24.44
CA ALA A 955 21.43 33.40 -23.57
C ALA A 955 22.44 32.32 -23.19
N SER A 956 23.26 31.88 -24.15
CA SER A 956 24.33 30.90 -23.91
C SER A 956 25.34 31.43 -22.88
N GLY A 957 25.40 30.82 -21.70
CA GLY A 957 26.26 31.27 -20.59
C GLY A 957 25.67 32.41 -19.75
N GLY A 958 24.34 32.56 -19.75
CA GLY A 958 23.62 33.46 -18.84
C GLY A 958 23.49 34.91 -19.34
N LYS A 959 23.90 35.20 -20.58
CA LYS A 959 23.76 36.52 -21.20
C LYS A 959 23.65 36.45 -22.71
N THR A 960 22.95 37.41 -23.31
CA THR A 960 23.04 37.70 -24.75
C THR A 960 22.83 39.20 -25.01
N THR A 961 23.26 39.67 -26.17
CA THR A 961 23.09 41.05 -26.59
C THR A 961 22.37 41.10 -27.93
N ILE A 962 21.33 41.92 -28.00
CA ILE A 962 20.50 42.09 -29.19
C ILE A 962 20.81 43.45 -29.80
N ASP A 963 21.26 43.47 -31.05
CA ASP A 963 21.46 44.72 -31.77
C ASP A 963 20.12 45.33 -32.16
N LEU A 964 19.89 46.58 -31.75
CA LEU A 964 18.66 47.33 -32.01
C LEU A 964 18.80 48.31 -33.18
N ALA A 965 20.00 48.46 -33.75
CA ALA A 965 20.30 49.49 -34.75
C ALA A 965 19.32 49.48 -35.93
N GLY A 966 18.65 50.60 -36.15
CA GLY A 966 17.64 50.76 -37.20
C GLY A 966 16.33 50.00 -36.98
N ASN A 967 16.18 49.26 -35.87
CA ASN A 967 14.97 48.53 -35.52
C ASN A 967 14.08 49.38 -34.59
N LEU A 968 13.59 50.51 -35.10
CA LEU A 968 12.83 51.51 -34.34
C LEU A 968 11.35 51.12 -34.17
N GLY A 969 10.67 51.81 -33.25
CA GLY A 969 9.23 51.68 -32.99
C GLY A 969 8.92 50.84 -31.77
N ASP A 970 7.65 50.45 -31.64
CA ASP A 970 7.14 49.64 -30.55
C ASP A 970 7.73 48.24 -30.63
N LYS A 971 8.20 47.73 -29.50
CA LYS A 971 8.81 46.42 -29.34
C LYS A 971 8.15 45.66 -28.22
N THR A 972 8.09 44.35 -28.41
CA THR A 972 7.67 43.41 -27.38
C THR A 972 8.75 42.36 -27.22
N ALA A 973 9.32 42.30 -26.02
CA ALA A 973 10.21 41.22 -25.62
C ALA A 973 9.40 40.20 -24.82
N VAL A 974 9.45 38.94 -25.23
CA VAL A 974 8.96 37.81 -24.43
C VAL A 974 10.18 37.10 -23.86
N VAL A 975 10.33 37.09 -22.55
CA VAL A 975 11.41 36.41 -21.84
C VAL A 975 10.89 35.09 -21.31
N GLU A 976 11.59 33.99 -21.58
CA GLU A 976 11.29 32.66 -21.08
C GLU A 976 12.53 32.05 -20.41
N LEU A 977 12.43 31.75 -19.12
CA LEU A 977 13.47 31.16 -18.29
C LEU A 977 12.98 29.87 -17.64
N THR A 978 13.87 28.90 -17.52
CA THR A 978 13.66 27.69 -16.72
C THR A 978 14.94 27.37 -15.95
N ASP A 979 14.82 27.10 -14.65
CA ASP A 979 15.92 26.61 -13.82
C ASP A 979 15.87 25.08 -13.63
N ARG A 980 16.84 24.50 -12.93
CA ARG A 980 16.91 23.05 -12.69
C ARG A 980 15.87 22.57 -11.68
N ALA A 981 15.44 23.42 -10.75
CA ALA A 981 14.37 23.11 -9.80
C ALA A 981 12.98 23.07 -10.44
N GLY A 982 12.87 23.43 -11.74
CA GLY A 982 11.62 23.46 -12.49
C GLY A 982 10.86 24.78 -12.34
N ASN A 983 11.44 25.78 -11.69
CA ASN A 983 10.89 27.13 -11.68
C ASN A 983 10.95 27.73 -13.08
N ARG A 984 9.90 28.45 -13.46
CA ARG A 984 9.79 29.06 -14.78
C ARG A 984 9.41 30.53 -14.65
N VAL A 985 9.95 31.35 -15.55
CA VAL A 985 9.52 32.74 -15.72
C VAL A 985 9.21 32.98 -17.18
N ARG A 986 7.97 33.34 -17.46
CA ARG A 986 7.54 33.95 -18.72
C ARG A 986 7.11 35.39 -18.46
N ALA A 987 7.79 36.34 -19.08
CA ALA A 987 7.50 37.76 -18.92
C ALA A 987 7.43 38.48 -20.27
N THR A 988 6.35 39.20 -20.49
CA THR A 988 6.14 40.04 -21.67
C THR A 988 6.37 41.50 -21.30
N LEU A 989 7.31 42.15 -21.99
CA LEU A 989 7.65 43.56 -21.79
C LEU A 989 7.48 44.35 -23.09
N ALA A 990 6.62 45.36 -23.08
CA ALA A 990 6.51 46.34 -24.14
C ALA A 990 7.41 47.55 -23.88
N PHE A 991 8.15 47.99 -24.89
CA PHE A 991 8.99 49.18 -24.83
C PHE A 991 9.11 49.84 -26.21
N HIS A 992 9.54 51.09 -26.24
CA HIS A 992 9.69 51.88 -27.45
C HIS A 992 11.17 52.08 -27.79
N VAL A 993 11.59 51.67 -29.00
CA VAL A 993 12.93 51.94 -29.52
C VAL A 993 12.91 53.22 -30.35
N VAL A 994 13.68 54.20 -29.91
CA VAL A 994 13.83 55.51 -30.56
C VAL A 994 15.27 55.69 -31.03
N THR A 995 15.50 56.72 -31.84
CA THR A 995 16.85 57.11 -32.26
C THR A 995 17.09 58.59 -31.96
N SER A 996 18.36 58.97 -31.95
CA SER A 996 18.82 60.35 -31.74
C SER A 996 20.10 60.61 -32.52
N LEU A 997 20.51 61.87 -32.63
CA LEU A 997 21.81 62.21 -33.20
C LEU A 997 22.98 61.52 -32.47
N ASP A 998 22.84 61.32 -31.15
CA ASP A 998 23.84 60.63 -30.33
C ASP A 998 23.88 59.13 -30.65
N ASP A 999 22.71 58.52 -30.89
CA ASP A 999 22.60 57.11 -31.25
C ASP A 999 23.22 56.84 -32.64
N ILE A 1000 22.89 57.65 -33.65
CA ILE A 1000 23.52 57.58 -34.98
C ILE A 1000 25.04 57.76 -34.85
N GLY A 1001 25.51 58.68 -33.99
CA GLY A 1001 26.94 58.89 -33.74
C GLY A 1001 27.64 57.67 -33.14
N ARG A 1002 26.98 56.97 -32.21
CA ARG A 1002 27.48 55.70 -31.65
C ARG A 1002 27.52 54.60 -32.72
N LEU A 1003 26.48 54.49 -33.55
CA LEU A 1003 26.43 53.52 -34.63
C LEU A 1003 27.53 53.74 -35.68
N LEU A 1004 27.78 54.99 -36.08
CA LEU A 1004 28.90 55.32 -36.98
C LEU A 1004 30.24 54.88 -36.40
N SER A 1005 30.48 55.16 -35.12
CA SER A 1005 31.71 54.78 -34.44
C SER A 1005 31.85 53.25 -34.40
N ARG A 1006 30.77 52.55 -34.01
CA ARG A 1006 30.71 51.08 -33.94
C ARG A 1006 30.95 50.41 -35.30
N TYR A 1007 30.31 50.89 -36.36
CA TYR A 1007 30.50 50.35 -37.72
C TYR A 1007 31.87 50.70 -38.30
N ALA A 1008 32.46 51.84 -37.93
CA ALA A 1008 33.82 52.17 -38.29
C ALA A 1008 34.84 51.22 -37.63
N GLU A 1009 34.63 50.91 -36.35
CA GLU A 1009 35.47 49.97 -35.60
C GLU A 1009 35.33 48.52 -36.10
N SER A 1010 34.13 48.08 -36.48
CA SER A 1010 33.91 46.73 -37.02
C SER A 1010 34.39 46.56 -38.47
N GLY A 1011 34.61 47.66 -39.19
CA GLY A 1011 34.89 47.65 -40.64
C GLY A 1011 33.63 47.54 -41.51
N ASP A 1012 32.43 47.59 -40.93
CA ASP A 1012 31.16 47.68 -41.66
C ASP A 1012 30.97 49.05 -42.33
N LEU A 1013 31.75 50.05 -41.92
CA LEU A 1013 31.81 51.37 -42.52
C LEU A 1013 33.27 51.81 -42.64
N THR A 1014 33.78 52.06 -43.85
CA THR A 1014 35.22 52.29 -44.05
C THR A 1014 35.54 53.43 -45.02
N GLY A 1015 36.83 53.78 -45.09
CA GLY A 1015 37.36 54.72 -46.08
C GLY A 1015 36.80 56.14 -45.95
N PRO A 1016 36.66 56.90 -47.06
CA PRO A 1016 36.20 58.29 -47.02
C PRO A 1016 34.75 58.48 -46.56
N LEU A 1017 33.97 57.41 -46.42
CA LEU A 1017 32.56 57.50 -46.03
C LEU A 1017 32.40 57.80 -44.53
N VAL A 1018 33.28 57.27 -43.67
CA VAL A 1018 33.29 57.52 -42.21
C VAL A 1018 33.34 59.02 -41.89
N PRO A 1019 34.35 59.81 -42.34
CA PRO A 1019 34.41 61.23 -42.04
C PRO A 1019 33.32 62.05 -42.74
N GLN A 1020 32.80 61.62 -43.90
CA GLN A 1020 31.69 62.31 -44.58
C GLN A 1020 30.39 62.22 -43.78
N LEU A 1021 30.03 61.02 -43.32
CA LEU A 1021 28.85 60.78 -42.50
C LEU A 1021 28.97 61.46 -41.13
N THR A 1022 30.14 61.35 -40.50
CA THR A 1022 30.39 62.00 -39.20
C THR A 1022 30.25 63.53 -39.30
N ASN A 1023 30.83 64.15 -40.33
CA ASN A 1023 30.71 65.61 -40.51
C ASN A 1023 29.27 66.04 -40.82
N ALA A 1024 28.52 65.30 -41.64
CA ALA A 1024 27.12 65.61 -41.91
C ALA A 1024 26.26 65.53 -40.63
N LEU A 1025 26.51 64.52 -39.79
CA LEU A 1025 25.85 64.35 -38.50
C LEU A 1025 26.20 65.49 -37.52
N ASP A 1026 27.47 65.86 -37.42
CA ASP A 1026 27.93 66.97 -36.56
C ASP A 1026 27.37 68.31 -36.99
N GLN A 1027 27.28 68.58 -38.30
CA GLN A 1027 26.62 69.78 -38.82
C GLN A 1027 25.13 69.79 -38.49
N ALA A 1028 24.42 68.66 -38.62
CA ALA A 1028 23.02 68.56 -38.22
C ALA A 1028 22.84 68.87 -36.73
N ARG A 1029 23.70 68.32 -35.86
CA ARG A 1029 23.72 68.63 -34.41
C ARG A 1029 23.92 70.12 -34.15
N GLN A 1030 24.96 70.71 -34.73
CA GLN A 1030 25.26 72.14 -34.54
C GLN A 1030 24.13 73.07 -35.00
N GLN A 1031 23.39 72.71 -36.05
CA GLN A 1031 22.25 73.51 -36.51
C GLN A 1031 21.04 73.38 -35.59
N LEU A 1032 20.77 72.19 -35.03
CA LEU A 1032 19.75 72.02 -34.00
C LEU A 1032 20.07 72.82 -32.73
N ASP A 1033 21.33 72.80 -32.28
CA ASP A 1033 21.79 73.57 -31.11
C ASP A 1033 21.63 75.08 -31.32
N LYS A 1034 21.70 75.55 -32.57
CA LYS A 1034 21.43 76.94 -32.98
C LYS A 1034 19.94 77.22 -33.24
N GLY A 1035 19.04 76.26 -32.99
CA GLY A 1035 17.60 76.37 -33.23
C GLY A 1035 17.18 76.34 -34.71
N SER A 1036 18.09 76.04 -35.64
CA SER A 1036 17.86 76.09 -37.09
C SER A 1036 17.46 74.72 -37.64
N LYS A 1037 16.22 74.29 -37.35
CA LYS A 1037 15.68 72.98 -37.74
C LYS A 1037 15.75 72.71 -39.26
N GLU A 1038 15.43 73.70 -40.09
CA GLU A 1038 15.49 73.56 -41.56
C GLU A 1038 16.90 73.24 -42.07
N GLN A 1039 17.93 73.82 -41.45
CA GLN A 1039 19.32 73.54 -41.82
C GLN A 1039 19.80 72.19 -41.28
N ALA A 1040 19.31 71.78 -40.11
CA ALA A 1040 19.56 70.43 -39.59
C ALA A 1040 18.95 69.34 -40.49
N VAL A 1041 17.72 69.55 -40.98
CA VAL A 1041 17.07 68.69 -41.98
C VAL A 1041 17.94 68.56 -43.23
N LYS A 1042 18.44 69.68 -43.77
CA LYS A 1042 19.30 69.67 -44.96
C LYS A 1042 20.58 68.84 -44.75
N HIS A 1043 21.25 68.99 -43.61
CA HIS A 1043 22.46 68.21 -43.32
C HIS A 1043 22.17 66.72 -43.10
N MET A 1044 21.01 66.36 -42.56
CA MET A 1044 20.58 64.97 -42.46
C MET A 1044 20.15 64.38 -43.82
N GLU A 1045 19.61 65.18 -44.73
CA GLU A 1045 19.41 64.79 -46.14
C GLU A 1045 20.76 64.57 -46.85
N ASP A 1046 21.76 65.42 -46.58
CA ASP A 1046 23.13 65.22 -47.07
C ASP A 1046 23.74 63.93 -46.50
N PHE A 1047 23.51 63.61 -45.21
CA PHE A 1047 23.93 62.35 -44.59
C PHE A 1047 23.39 61.13 -45.37
N ILE A 1048 22.07 61.09 -45.65
CA ILE A 1048 21.44 60.03 -46.44
C ILE A 1048 22.02 59.98 -47.86
N LYS A 1049 22.27 61.14 -48.48
CA LYS A 1049 22.87 61.22 -49.82
C LYS A 1049 24.28 60.63 -49.85
N HIS A 1050 25.11 60.92 -48.85
CA HIS A 1050 26.45 60.35 -48.72
C HIS A 1050 26.38 58.83 -48.51
N LEU A 1051 25.54 58.37 -47.57
CA LEU A 1051 25.36 56.95 -47.25
C LEU A 1051 24.89 56.11 -48.45
N ASN A 1052 24.08 56.70 -49.34
CA ASN A 1052 23.52 56.04 -50.52
C ASN A 1052 24.30 56.28 -51.82
N ASN A 1053 25.51 56.86 -51.75
CA ASN A 1053 26.32 57.10 -52.94
C ASN A 1053 26.75 55.78 -53.61
N LYS A 1054 26.29 55.55 -54.83
CA LYS A 1054 26.58 54.33 -55.61
C LYS A 1054 28.07 54.06 -55.83
N ALA A 1055 28.90 55.11 -55.93
CA ALA A 1055 30.34 54.95 -56.12
C ALA A 1055 31.07 54.48 -54.85
N LEU A 1056 30.42 54.54 -53.69
CA LEU A 1056 30.97 54.19 -52.38
C LEU A 1056 30.23 53.01 -51.74
N SER A 1057 29.41 52.28 -52.49
CA SER A 1057 28.57 51.19 -51.96
C SER A 1057 29.37 50.08 -51.29
N ASP A 1058 30.60 49.84 -51.76
CA ASP A 1058 31.48 48.78 -51.24
C ASP A 1058 32.15 49.16 -49.92
N LEU A 1059 31.98 50.41 -49.46
CA LEU A 1059 32.55 50.93 -48.21
C LEU A 1059 31.58 50.89 -47.03
N VAL A 1060 30.36 50.39 -47.23
CA VAL A 1060 29.37 50.21 -46.17
C VAL A 1060 28.66 48.88 -46.35
N SER A 1061 28.56 48.09 -45.28
CA SER A 1061 27.81 46.84 -45.32
C SER A 1061 26.31 47.10 -45.50
N ALA A 1062 25.60 46.14 -46.09
CA ALA A 1062 24.16 46.28 -46.31
C ALA A 1062 23.39 46.50 -44.99
N ALA A 1063 23.82 45.86 -43.90
CA ALA A 1063 23.20 45.99 -42.58
C ALA A 1063 23.40 47.40 -42.00
N ALA A 1064 24.65 47.89 -41.96
CA ALA A 1064 24.96 49.24 -41.46
C ALA A 1064 24.26 50.33 -42.29
N LYS A 1065 24.19 50.15 -43.61
CA LYS A 1065 23.48 51.06 -44.51
C LYS A 1065 21.98 51.09 -44.24
N THR A 1066 21.35 49.94 -44.02
CA THR A 1066 19.92 49.87 -43.69
C THR A 1066 19.64 50.57 -42.37
N ALA A 1067 20.42 50.27 -41.32
CA ALA A 1067 20.22 50.84 -39.99
C ALA A 1067 20.35 52.37 -39.98
N LEU A 1068 21.46 52.90 -40.47
CA LEU A 1068 21.72 54.35 -40.52
C LEU A 1068 20.70 55.10 -41.39
N ASN A 1069 20.15 54.46 -42.43
CA ASN A 1069 19.07 55.06 -43.23
C ASN A 1069 17.76 55.12 -42.45
N ALA A 1070 17.39 54.04 -41.73
CA ALA A 1070 16.18 54.01 -40.93
C ALA A 1070 16.20 55.13 -39.86
N ASP A 1071 17.33 55.31 -39.19
CA ASP A 1071 17.47 56.32 -38.15
C ASP A 1071 17.42 57.75 -38.69
N ALA A 1072 18.19 58.02 -39.76
CA ALA A 1072 18.19 59.33 -40.39
C ALA A 1072 16.81 59.69 -40.93
N GLN A 1073 16.07 58.73 -41.50
CA GLN A 1073 14.70 58.95 -41.97
C GLN A 1073 13.71 59.17 -40.82
N SER A 1074 13.86 58.46 -39.71
CA SER A 1074 13.05 58.65 -38.50
C SER A 1074 13.23 60.06 -37.92
N LEU A 1075 14.48 60.53 -37.78
CA LEU A 1075 14.79 61.88 -37.33
C LEU A 1075 14.25 62.95 -38.30
N LEU A 1076 14.42 62.75 -39.62
CA LEU A 1076 13.86 63.65 -40.62
C LEU A 1076 12.34 63.75 -40.53
N SER A 1077 11.66 62.63 -40.29
CA SER A 1077 10.20 62.59 -40.13
C SER A 1077 9.75 63.28 -38.85
N ALA A 1078 10.57 63.26 -37.79
CA ALA A 1078 10.30 63.95 -36.53
C ALA A 1078 10.64 65.46 -36.55
N TRP A 1079 11.53 65.90 -37.44
CA TRP A 1079 11.95 67.31 -37.53
C TRP A 1079 11.18 68.14 -38.56
N LYS A 1080 10.61 67.48 -39.57
CA LYS A 1080 9.70 68.08 -40.57
C LYS A 1080 8.29 68.17 -40.00
#